data_AF-A0AAV6TYV0-F1
#
_entry.id   AF-A0AAV6TYV0-F1
#
_cell.length_a   1.000
_cell.length_b   1.000
_cell.length_c   1.000
_cell.angle_alpha   90.00
_cell.angle_beta   90.00
_cell.angle_gamma   90.00
#
_symmetry.space_group_name_H-M   'P 1'
#
loop_
_entity.id
_entity.type
_entity.pdbx_description
1 polymer ?
#
loop_
_entity_poly.entity_id
_entity_poly.type
_entity_poly.pdbx_seq_one_letter_code
_entity_poly.pdbx_strand_id
1 'polypeptide(L)'
;MSATNAKALYSELVSYGDSSEYDKALKIANKILHDDSQDKKAQHCKAVCLIHLTQFDEALKILEKHVSEAVFERAYCLYRLNRVEEAYDILKGIKDPSGREKELIAQVLYRLERYEDCFDYYRDLIKNSEDDYENERETNLSAVVCNLYAEKGKEFKNAPQLREHTYELSYNGACIHITQGDYNAAVEKLKAAEELCKSYLEDDATEEEIEAELAVIRVQHGYALQVLKRNDRALRMYNQVLKSKPDDVAVAAVASNNVVTINKDQNVFDSKKKIKVATAEGLEPKLTTKQRQTIATNNCLLLLHTNQLDQCRRAIQALSKKFPSCAAETALLMAALHCKEKKVQKAVDVLKDFAASHPDQSVVLSFTLAQLLLAQGHISQACDTLRSMGDVSYSLGVTSALVTLYLSLEDKEAAANTLQSAIKWYRKNKSKGSSLNVLIQEAAKIELKNDNPQEASKLLEELRKEDPSDLKTLAQLIAAYSQFNPEKAKTVSKQLPPVSEITRGVDVDTLESTSWTMGTRYIKRGGKSEPTPGKFGKSPSGTGEELIQKKKRKHKKGKLPKNYDPNVDPDPERWLPRRERSTYKKKKDKRGATAIGKGTQGAAAGAEEFTTLAPSPSASATPTSPNVAGPRQNKGGNKKKKKGRPGSFPDISTNVARKQTTVIQTPSTSPTTHKDSVSELVVAKITSKIYLNHTATSITVSPARKVQIEAKVQVRRLPLSKNQQFINRNDRIKEIIRQGSVKKRPTLDPMRALKSMAIADPEKVQRIILLTYFRAGSTFLGDILQQNWRTFYHFEPLHSLTYDERINDTKIPQAFALIDNILRCNFTNAKDYMQWVKKPSNQFLFGRNQFLWVTCHSNPKTCFDPRFVNAACVRSPVHVMKTTRLHMRHLRSYIKDNADMNFKVVFLTRDPRGIVSSRWSLDWCRFSTNCSLAPVLCREMDEDLAIFNEFETRQPSNFIKLRYEDLSLNPEHETQKLFNFLHLPFSPSVKKFLKTHTVSSRKADDKNPYSTRRNSSSMVLGWMERYTYKKVLEVQSQCEDVLHKLNHSLITSPDQLPYPNGKPKTVSIPPNKGRVWRFNKNPIAKKYLSGKKEYGQDLSDYLNNQPMVFVSNNTNIEVHKTYKVLESFSSKGTSEIVHYPIT
;
A
#
# COMPACT_ATOMS: atom_id res chain seq x y z
N MET A 1 -75.85 27.87 11.99
CA MET A 1 -75.64 27.62 13.44
C MET A 1 -76.35 28.64 14.34
N SER A 2 -76.69 28.29 15.59
CA SER A 2 -77.00 29.28 16.65
C SER A 2 -75.71 29.79 17.31
N ALA A 3 -75.71 31.02 17.82
CA ALA A 3 -74.51 31.65 18.40
C ALA A 3 -73.94 30.86 19.60
N THR A 4 -74.80 30.25 20.42
CA THR A 4 -74.41 29.38 21.54
C THR A 4 -73.71 28.11 21.06
N ASN A 5 -74.17 27.48 19.98
CA ASN A 5 -73.57 26.24 19.47
C ASN A 5 -72.21 26.51 18.77
N ALA A 6 -72.09 27.62 18.05
CA ALA A 6 -70.82 28.04 17.45
C ALA A 6 -69.74 28.29 18.53
N LYS A 7 -70.11 28.99 19.62
CA LYS A 7 -69.20 29.22 20.75
C LYS A 7 -68.76 27.92 21.43
N ALA A 8 -69.65 26.93 21.54
CA ALA A 8 -69.32 25.61 22.10
C ALA A 8 -68.30 24.86 21.23
N LEU A 9 -68.51 24.77 19.91
CA LEU A 9 -67.55 24.12 19.00
C LEU A 9 -66.20 24.84 18.97
N TYR A 10 -66.17 26.18 19.03
CA TYR A 10 -64.90 26.92 19.13
C TYR A 10 -64.16 26.63 20.45
N SER A 11 -64.86 26.42 21.56
CA SER A 11 -64.26 25.99 22.83
C SER A 11 -63.73 24.55 22.77
N GLU A 12 -64.45 23.64 22.09
CA GLU A 12 -63.99 22.26 21.86
C GLU A 12 -62.75 22.21 20.95
N LEU A 13 -62.72 23.06 19.92
CA LEU A 13 -61.61 23.22 18.97
C LEU A 13 -60.33 23.68 19.68
N VAL A 14 -60.41 24.73 20.51
CA VAL A 14 -59.28 25.23 21.31
C VAL A 14 -58.81 24.16 22.29
N SER A 15 -59.73 23.52 23.03
CA SER A 15 -59.37 22.49 24.02
C SER A 15 -58.62 21.29 23.42
N TYR A 16 -59.00 20.82 22.22
CA TYR A 16 -58.22 19.80 21.52
C TYR A 16 -56.89 20.33 20.96
N GLY A 17 -56.81 21.60 20.57
CA GLY A 17 -55.55 22.25 20.19
C GLY A 17 -54.56 22.29 21.36
N ASP A 18 -54.99 22.81 22.50
CA ASP A 18 -54.21 22.89 23.74
C ASP A 18 -53.76 21.51 24.26
N SER A 19 -54.55 20.46 23.97
CA SER A 19 -54.24 19.06 24.30
C SER A 19 -53.42 18.33 23.22
N SER A 20 -52.97 19.03 22.17
CA SER A 20 -52.28 18.48 20.99
C SER A 20 -53.03 17.32 20.29
N GLU A 21 -54.35 17.30 20.39
CA GLU A 21 -55.24 16.32 19.75
C GLU A 21 -55.71 16.80 18.38
N TYR A 22 -54.76 17.13 17.51
CA TYR A 22 -55.03 17.77 16.20
C TYR A 22 -55.97 16.95 15.29
N ASP A 23 -55.99 15.61 15.39
CA ASP A 23 -56.96 14.72 14.72
C ASP A 23 -58.42 14.95 15.16
N LYS A 24 -58.65 15.41 16.40
CA LYS A 24 -59.96 15.79 16.93
C LYS A 24 -60.26 17.24 16.60
N ALA A 25 -59.30 18.15 16.83
CA ALA A 25 -59.42 19.57 16.47
C ALA A 25 -59.80 19.75 14.99
N LEU A 26 -59.13 19.03 14.08
CA LEU A 26 -59.45 19.02 12.65
C LEU A 26 -60.90 18.59 12.36
N LYS A 27 -61.46 17.63 13.11
CA LYS A 27 -62.86 17.23 12.96
C LYS A 27 -63.81 18.33 13.42
N ILE A 28 -63.49 19.05 14.50
CA ILE A 28 -64.29 20.17 14.98
C ILE A 28 -64.23 21.36 14.02
N ALA A 29 -63.04 21.71 13.50
CA ALA A 29 -62.90 22.73 12.46
C ALA A 29 -63.72 22.38 11.20
N ASN A 30 -63.74 21.10 10.78
CA ASN A 30 -64.58 20.67 9.67
C ASN A 30 -66.10 20.68 10.00
N LYS A 31 -66.52 20.53 11.26
CA LYS A 31 -67.93 20.76 11.66
C LYS A 31 -68.30 22.24 11.52
N ILE A 32 -67.46 23.15 12.01
CA ILE A 32 -67.70 24.60 11.91
C ILE A 32 -67.77 25.02 10.43
N LEU A 33 -66.84 24.53 9.60
CA LEU A 33 -66.81 24.79 8.16
C LEU A 33 -67.92 24.10 7.34
N HIS A 34 -68.72 23.22 7.95
CA HIS A 34 -69.93 22.69 7.33
C HIS A 34 -71.11 23.67 7.49
N ASP A 35 -71.20 24.33 8.65
CA ASP A 35 -72.22 25.36 8.93
C ASP A 35 -71.85 26.73 8.31
N ASP A 36 -70.57 27.09 8.25
CA ASP A 36 -70.06 28.26 7.53
C ASP A 36 -68.73 27.97 6.80
N SER A 37 -68.82 27.72 5.50
CA SER A 37 -67.64 27.45 4.65
C SER A 37 -66.65 28.62 4.50
N GLN A 38 -67.04 29.85 4.83
CA GLN A 38 -66.24 31.07 4.66
C GLN A 38 -65.63 31.58 5.98
N ASP A 39 -65.85 30.90 7.11
CA ASP A 39 -65.22 31.27 8.38
C ASP A 39 -63.69 31.14 8.30
N LYS A 40 -63.02 32.27 8.08
CA LYS A 40 -61.56 32.38 7.99
C LYS A 40 -60.83 31.82 9.21
N LYS A 41 -61.39 31.95 10.41
CA LYS A 41 -60.75 31.44 11.64
C LYS A 41 -60.80 29.91 11.66
N ALA A 42 -61.93 29.32 11.30
CA ALA A 42 -62.05 27.87 11.19
C ALA A 42 -61.19 27.31 10.03
N GLN A 43 -61.05 28.03 8.91
CA GLN A 43 -60.10 27.67 7.82
C GLN A 43 -58.64 27.74 8.29
N HIS A 44 -58.27 28.76 9.07
CA HIS A 44 -56.91 28.92 9.62
C HIS A 44 -56.59 27.83 10.66
N CYS A 45 -57.47 27.60 11.64
CA CYS A 45 -57.32 26.51 12.60
C CYS A 45 -57.27 25.13 11.92
N LYS A 46 -58.05 24.93 10.85
CA LYS A 46 -57.97 23.71 10.01
C LYS A 46 -56.59 23.56 9.36
N ALA A 47 -56.03 24.64 8.78
CA ALA A 47 -54.69 24.61 8.20
C ALA A 47 -53.61 24.32 9.27
N VAL A 48 -53.67 24.96 10.43
CA VAL A 48 -52.76 24.70 11.57
C VAL A 48 -52.83 23.24 12.02
N CYS A 49 -54.03 22.67 12.16
CA CYS A 49 -54.20 21.24 12.47
C CYS A 49 -53.58 20.34 11.39
N LEU A 50 -53.72 20.70 10.10
CA LEU A 50 -53.11 19.95 9.00
C LEU A 50 -51.58 20.05 9.00
N ILE A 51 -50.99 21.19 9.41
CA ILE A 51 -49.53 21.35 9.56
C ILE A 51 -49.00 20.41 10.66
N HIS A 52 -49.60 20.42 11.86
CA HIS A 52 -49.21 19.50 12.95
C HIS A 52 -49.48 18.02 12.61
N LEU A 53 -50.44 17.72 11.73
CA LEU A 53 -50.66 16.37 11.16
C LEU A 53 -49.76 16.06 9.94
N THR A 54 -48.80 16.92 9.62
CA THR A 54 -47.82 16.82 8.52
C THR A 54 -48.39 16.84 7.09
N GLN A 55 -49.62 17.33 6.92
CA GLN A 55 -50.36 17.40 5.64
C GLN A 55 -50.15 18.76 4.94
N PHE A 56 -48.89 19.13 4.72
CA PHE A 56 -48.49 20.47 4.27
C PHE A 56 -49.09 20.88 2.90
N ASP A 57 -49.29 19.96 1.96
CA ASP A 57 -49.93 20.24 0.67
C ASP A 57 -51.40 20.68 0.82
N GLU A 58 -52.17 20.04 1.72
CA GLU A 58 -53.57 20.40 1.96
C GLU A 58 -53.69 21.66 2.82
N ALA A 59 -52.79 21.85 3.78
CA ALA A 59 -52.68 23.10 4.52
C ALA A 59 -52.40 24.28 3.58
N LEU A 60 -51.41 24.16 2.68
CA LEU A 60 -51.03 25.21 1.74
C LEU A 60 -52.18 25.60 0.81
N LYS A 61 -52.91 24.62 0.25
CA LYS A 61 -54.10 24.88 -0.60
C LYS A 61 -55.19 25.69 0.12
N ILE A 62 -55.37 25.45 1.42
CA ILE A 62 -56.35 26.20 2.23
C ILE A 62 -55.84 27.62 2.50
N LEU A 63 -54.58 27.75 2.90
CA LEU A 63 -53.96 29.04 3.20
C LEU A 63 -53.90 29.95 1.95
N GLU A 64 -53.47 29.44 0.81
CA GLU A 64 -53.41 30.19 -0.46
C GLU A 64 -54.79 30.67 -0.94
N LYS A 65 -55.86 29.89 -0.68
CA LYS A 65 -57.21 30.14 -1.21
C LYS A 65 -58.15 30.88 -0.25
N HIS A 66 -57.99 30.71 1.06
CA HIS A 66 -58.96 31.17 2.06
C HIS A 66 -58.35 32.03 3.18
N VAL A 67 -57.04 31.92 3.44
CA VAL A 67 -56.35 32.63 4.55
C VAL A 67 -55.01 33.20 4.05
N SER A 68 -55.07 34.01 2.99
CA SER A 68 -53.90 34.59 2.30
C SER A 68 -52.96 35.37 3.23
N GLU A 69 -53.53 35.94 4.30
CA GLU A 69 -52.88 36.70 5.37
C GLU A 69 -52.01 35.87 6.33
N ALA A 70 -52.12 34.53 6.33
CA ALA A 70 -51.29 33.64 7.13
C ALA A 70 -49.91 33.43 6.48
N VAL A 71 -49.13 34.50 6.40
CA VAL A 71 -47.85 34.60 5.67
C VAL A 71 -46.83 33.58 6.18
N PHE A 72 -46.71 33.43 7.51
CA PHE A 72 -45.75 32.53 8.15
C PHE A 72 -46.09 31.06 7.85
N GLU A 73 -47.33 30.64 8.06
CA GLU A 73 -47.78 29.27 7.84
C GLU A 73 -47.69 28.85 6.37
N ARG A 74 -47.89 29.79 5.44
CA ARG A 74 -47.66 29.58 3.99
C ARG A 74 -46.20 29.34 3.68
N ALA A 75 -45.30 30.20 4.15
CA ALA A 75 -43.87 30.04 3.99
C ALA A 75 -43.35 28.75 4.66
N TYR A 76 -43.90 28.40 5.83
CA TYR A 76 -43.58 27.18 6.56
C TYR A 76 -44.00 25.92 5.78
N CYS A 77 -45.22 25.89 5.22
CA CYS A 77 -45.65 24.79 4.35
C CYS A 77 -44.74 24.65 3.12
N LEU A 78 -44.39 25.76 2.46
CA LEU A 78 -43.45 25.76 1.33
C LEU A 78 -42.08 25.22 1.74
N TYR A 79 -41.54 25.63 2.89
CA TYR A 79 -40.28 25.12 3.43
C TYR A 79 -40.32 23.61 3.75
N ARG A 80 -41.39 23.11 4.36
CA ARG A 80 -41.59 21.66 4.62
C ARG A 80 -41.79 20.86 3.32
N LEU A 81 -42.39 21.47 2.29
CA LEU A 81 -42.52 20.93 0.92
C LEU A 81 -41.27 21.12 0.04
N ASN A 82 -40.16 21.63 0.61
CA ASN A 82 -38.90 21.90 -0.09
C ASN A 82 -39.03 22.91 -1.27
N ARG A 83 -40.04 23.78 -1.25
CA ARG A 83 -40.20 24.94 -2.13
C ARG A 83 -39.49 26.16 -1.52
N VAL A 84 -38.18 26.02 -1.31
CA VAL A 84 -37.38 26.88 -0.41
C VAL A 84 -37.26 28.33 -0.91
N GLU A 85 -37.05 28.52 -2.22
CA GLU A 85 -36.99 29.86 -2.82
C GLU A 85 -38.35 30.58 -2.72
N GLU A 86 -39.45 29.86 -2.90
CA GLU A 86 -40.81 30.42 -2.76
C GLU A 86 -41.13 30.79 -1.30
N ALA A 87 -40.62 30.01 -0.33
CA ALA A 87 -40.68 30.37 1.09
C ALA A 87 -39.87 31.64 1.39
N TYR A 88 -38.64 31.76 0.85
CA TYR A 88 -37.82 32.96 0.98
C TYR A 88 -38.48 34.19 0.34
N ASP A 89 -39.08 34.03 -0.84
CA ASP A 89 -39.74 35.10 -1.59
C ASP A 89 -40.96 35.67 -0.86
N ILE A 90 -41.64 34.87 -0.04
CA ILE A 90 -42.70 35.32 0.86
C ILE A 90 -42.09 36.01 2.10
N LEU A 91 -41.12 35.37 2.77
CA LEU A 91 -40.57 35.87 4.04
C LEU A 91 -39.81 37.19 3.90
N LYS A 92 -39.07 37.40 2.81
CA LYS A 92 -38.35 38.65 2.53
C LYS A 92 -39.26 39.88 2.34
N GLY A 93 -40.58 39.66 2.20
CA GLY A 93 -41.58 40.73 2.13
C GLY A 93 -42.03 41.27 3.49
N ILE A 94 -41.66 40.60 4.59
CA ILE A 94 -41.98 41.03 5.95
C ILE A 94 -40.97 42.12 6.37
N LYS A 95 -41.47 43.33 6.64
CA LYS A 95 -40.62 44.48 7.02
C LYS A 95 -39.96 44.29 8.39
N ASP A 96 -40.76 43.88 9.37
CA ASP A 96 -40.38 43.79 10.78
C ASP A 96 -40.70 42.37 11.29
N PRO A 97 -39.88 41.35 10.94
CA PRO A 97 -40.15 39.96 11.30
C PRO A 97 -39.98 39.71 12.80
N SER A 98 -40.95 39.02 13.40
CA SER A 98 -40.89 38.56 14.80
C SER A 98 -39.94 37.36 14.96
N GLY A 99 -39.72 36.89 16.19
CA GLY A 99 -38.77 35.80 16.51
C GLY A 99 -38.98 34.55 15.65
N ARG A 100 -40.20 34.01 15.57
CA ARG A 100 -40.54 32.84 14.73
C ARG A 100 -40.28 33.06 13.24
N GLU A 101 -40.49 34.28 12.74
CA GLU A 101 -40.27 34.61 11.34
C GLU A 101 -38.77 34.76 11.04
N LYS A 102 -38.00 35.35 11.96
CA LYS A 102 -36.51 35.37 11.92
C LYS A 102 -35.92 33.97 11.96
N GLU A 103 -36.44 33.09 12.81
CA GLU A 103 -36.02 31.68 12.94
C GLU A 103 -36.26 30.91 11.62
N LEU A 104 -37.47 31.02 11.04
CA LEU A 104 -37.76 30.40 9.74
C LEU A 104 -36.94 31.03 8.59
N ILE A 105 -36.70 32.35 8.61
CA ILE A 105 -35.79 33.01 7.65
C ILE A 105 -34.39 32.43 7.75
N ALA A 106 -33.84 32.24 8.95
CA ALA A 106 -32.52 31.66 9.16
C ALA A 106 -32.45 30.21 8.64
N GLN A 107 -33.46 29.38 8.96
CA GLN A 107 -33.57 27.99 8.46
C GLN A 107 -33.70 27.91 6.92
N VAL A 108 -34.41 28.86 6.31
CA VAL A 108 -34.54 29.00 4.85
C VAL A 108 -33.20 29.41 4.23
N LEU A 109 -32.53 30.45 4.76
CA LEU A 109 -31.22 30.91 4.30
C LEU A 109 -30.14 29.81 4.41
N TYR A 110 -30.15 29.02 5.48
CA TYR A 110 -29.26 27.86 5.63
C TYR A 110 -29.45 26.85 4.48
N ARG A 111 -30.71 26.51 4.16
CA ARG A 111 -31.03 25.56 3.08
C ARG A 111 -30.80 26.14 1.67
N LEU A 112 -30.77 27.46 1.52
CA LEU A 112 -30.30 28.16 0.32
C LEU A 112 -28.78 28.33 0.24
N GLU A 113 -28.03 27.80 1.22
CA GLU A 113 -26.56 27.91 1.33
C GLU A 113 -26.09 29.38 1.44
N ARG A 114 -26.92 30.27 1.99
CA ARG A 114 -26.64 31.70 2.22
C ARG A 114 -26.19 31.94 3.67
N TYR A 115 -25.01 31.41 3.98
CA TYR A 115 -24.53 31.32 5.37
C TYR A 115 -24.17 32.67 6.01
N GLU A 116 -23.84 33.71 5.23
CA GLU A 116 -23.60 35.07 5.76
C GLU A 116 -24.86 35.67 6.38
N ASP A 117 -25.93 35.80 5.58
CA ASP A 117 -27.23 36.29 6.03
C ASP A 117 -27.75 35.45 7.22
N CYS A 118 -27.63 34.12 7.10
CA CYS A 118 -28.06 33.17 8.11
C CYS A 118 -27.35 33.36 9.47
N PHE A 119 -26.06 33.73 9.46
CA PHE A 119 -25.27 34.00 10.66
C PHE A 119 -25.75 35.26 11.38
N ASP A 120 -26.08 36.32 10.63
CA ASP A 120 -26.60 37.56 11.20
C ASP A 120 -27.96 37.34 11.89
N TYR A 121 -28.87 36.55 11.29
CA TYR A 121 -30.15 36.19 11.91
C TYR A 121 -29.99 35.32 13.17
N TYR A 122 -29.18 34.25 13.15
CA TYR A 122 -28.99 33.42 14.36
C TYR A 122 -28.31 34.18 15.50
N ARG A 123 -27.34 35.06 15.18
CA ARG A 123 -26.71 35.93 16.19
C ARG A 123 -27.70 36.94 16.78
N ASP A 124 -28.68 37.40 16.02
CA ASP A 124 -29.74 38.28 16.53
C ASP A 124 -30.73 37.50 17.42
N LEU A 125 -31.16 36.31 16.99
CA LEU A 125 -32.05 35.44 17.76
C LEU A 125 -31.47 35.07 19.13
N ILE A 126 -30.23 34.57 19.17
CA ILE A 126 -29.56 34.14 20.43
C ILE A 126 -29.34 35.31 21.40
N LYS A 127 -29.28 36.56 20.92
CA LYS A 127 -29.14 37.74 21.78
C LYS A 127 -30.45 38.28 22.34
N ASN A 128 -31.57 37.94 21.71
CA ASN A 128 -32.88 38.56 21.94
C ASN A 128 -33.96 37.56 22.38
N SER A 129 -33.59 36.30 22.66
CA SER A 129 -34.51 35.22 23.08
C SER A 129 -33.99 34.60 24.37
N GLU A 130 -34.82 34.61 25.42
CA GLU A 130 -34.58 33.88 26.67
C GLU A 130 -35.68 32.80 26.78
N ASP A 131 -35.40 31.62 26.24
CA ASP A 131 -36.31 30.46 26.22
C ASP A 131 -35.50 29.15 26.26
N ASP A 132 -36.19 28.01 26.39
CA ASP A 132 -35.57 26.69 26.52
C ASP A 132 -34.77 26.23 25.26
N TYR A 133 -34.94 26.92 24.12
CA TYR A 133 -34.38 26.54 22.82
C TYR A 133 -33.01 27.18 22.51
N GLU A 134 -32.26 27.60 23.55
CA GLU A 134 -30.93 28.21 23.40
C GLU A 134 -29.94 27.24 22.72
N ASN A 135 -29.97 25.96 23.11
CA ASN A 135 -29.02 24.93 22.68
C ASN A 135 -29.17 24.58 21.18
N GLU A 136 -30.39 24.50 20.70
CA GLU A 136 -30.78 24.25 19.32
C GLU A 136 -30.31 25.40 18.43
N ARG A 137 -30.50 26.65 18.88
CA ARG A 137 -30.01 27.84 18.15
C ARG A 137 -28.49 27.93 18.15
N GLU A 138 -27.80 27.63 19.26
CA GLU A 138 -26.34 27.52 19.25
C GLU A 138 -25.85 26.40 18.31
N THR A 139 -26.54 25.26 18.28
CA THR A 139 -26.22 24.15 17.37
C THR A 139 -26.36 24.59 15.92
N ASN A 140 -27.46 25.28 15.59
CA ASN A 140 -27.70 25.85 14.27
C ASN A 140 -26.64 26.89 13.89
N LEU A 141 -26.29 27.83 14.79
CA LEU A 141 -25.23 28.81 14.58
C LEU A 141 -23.86 28.14 14.38
N SER A 142 -23.56 27.08 15.13
CA SER A 142 -22.31 26.32 15.01
C SER A 142 -22.20 25.62 13.64
N ALA A 143 -23.30 25.11 13.10
CA ALA A 143 -23.35 24.58 11.73
C ALA A 143 -23.19 25.68 10.66
N VAL A 144 -23.74 26.87 10.87
CA VAL A 144 -23.51 28.04 9.99
C VAL A 144 -22.03 28.45 10.00
N VAL A 145 -21.42 28.57 11.18
CA VAL A 145 -19.99 28.89 11.37
C VAL A 145 -19.10 27.84 10.69
N CYS A 146 -19.46 26.55 10.76
CA CYS A 146 -18.76 25.49 10.05
C CYS A 146 -18.75 25.70 8.53
N ASN A 147 -19.88 26.10 7.93
CA ASN A 147 -19.96 26.36 6.49
C ASN A 147 -19.22 27.65 6.10
N LEU A 148 -19.33 28.73 6.89
CA LEU A 148 -18.56 29.96 6.67
C LEU A 148 -17.04 29.73 6.70
N TYR A 149 -16.54 28.87 7.59
CA TYR A 149 -15.14 28.44 7.56
C TYR A 149 -14.79 27.60 6.32
N ALA A 150 -15.72 26.80 5.77
CA ALA A 150 -15.50 26.04 4.55
C ALA A 150 -15.42 26.91 3.28
N GLU A 151 -16.08 28.07 3.29
CA GLU A 151 -16.10 29.01 2.16
C GLU A 151 -14.97 30.05 2.24
N LYS A 152 -14.79 30.69 3.40
CA LYS A 152 -13.84 31.80 3.60
C LYS A 152 -12.48 31.37 4.17
N GLY A 153 -12.36 30.13 4.67
CA GLY A 153 -11.14 29.65 5.31
C GLY A 153 -10.66 30.58 6.43
N LYS A 154 -9.41 31.04 6.33
CA LYS A 154 -8.77 31.92 7.32
C LYS A 154 -9.25 33.39 7.27
N GLU A 155 -10.08 33.75 6.31
CA GLU A 155 -10.60 35.12 6.16
C GLU A 155 -11.85 35.36 7.02
N PHE A 156 -12.49 34.29 7.53
CA PHE A 156 -13.54 34.40 8.54
C PHE A 156 -12.97 34.79 9.90
N LYS A 157 -12.88 36.11 10.11
CA LYS A 157 -12.51 36.75 11.38
C LYS A 157 -13.75 36.88 12.28
N ASN A 158 -13.53 36.95 13.59
CA ASN A 158 -14.57 37.17 14.61
C ASN A 158 -15.65 36.07 14.69
N ALA A 159 -15.27 34.80 14.48
CA ALA A 159 -16.12 33.68 14.84
C ALA A 159 -16.46 33.71 16.34
N PRO A 160 -17.71 33.45 16.75
CA PRO A 160 -18.09 33.41 18.16
C PRO A 160 -17.44 32.22 18.88
N GLN A 161 -17.14 32.39 20.17
CA GLN A 161 -16.79 31.25 21.02
C GLN A 161 -18.09 30.53 21.39
N LEU A 162 -18.32 29.38 20.76
CA LEU A 162 -19.49 28.53 20.97
C LEU A 162 -19.25 27.57 22.15
N ARG A 163 -20.30 27.20 22.88
CA ARG A 163 -20.24 26.13 23.88
C ARG A 163 -20.13 24.76 23.18
N GLU A 164 -19.66 23.75 23.91
CA GLU A 164 -19.52 22.35 23.43
C GLU A 164 -20.03 21.35 24.49
N HIS A 165 -21.11 21.69 25.20
CA HIS A 165 -21.70 20.87 26.27
C HIS A 165 -22.67 19.78 25.77
N THR A 166 -23.27 19.94 24.58
CA THR A 166 -24.06 18.87 23.93
C THR A 166 -23.22 18.08 22.92
N TYR A 167 -23.68 16.88 22.54
CA TYR A 167 -22.96 16.04 21.57
C TYR A 167 -23.04 16.61 20.14
N GLU A 168 -24.11 17.32 19.80
CA GLU A 168 -24.28 18.05 18.53
C GLU A 168 -23.33 19.25 18.45
N LEU A 169 -23.21 20.03 19.52
CA LEU A 169 -22.24 21.14 19.58
C LEU A 169 -20.81 20.63 19.49
N SER A 170 -20.48 19.54 20.20
CA SER A 170 -19.16 18.88 20.12
C SER A 170 -18.86 18.32 18.71
N TYR A 171 -19.87 17.74 18.06
CA TYR A 171 -19.80 17.27 16.67
C TYR A 171 -19.59 18.42 15.67
N ASN A 172 -20.31 19.53 15.83
CA ASN A 172 -20.16 20.73 15.00
C ASN A 172 -18.78 21.39 15.21
N GLY A 173 -18.30 21.46 16.45
CA GLY A 173 -16.93 21.89 16.80
C GLY A 173 -15.86 21.02 16.14
N ALA A 174 -16.07 19.70 16.07
CA ALA A 174 -15.18 18.80 15.33
C ALA A 174 -15.24 19.03 13.81
N CYS A 175 -16.41 19.36 13.26
CA CYS A 175 -16.58 19.71 11.85
C CYS A 175 -15.85 21.03 11.51
N ILE A 176 -15.81 21.99 12.42
CA ILE A 176 -14.97 23.20 12.30
C ILE A 176 -13.47 22.84 12.26
N HIS A 177 -13.00 21.91 13.10
CA HIS A 177 -11.62 21.42 12.99
C HIS A 177 -11.32 20.71 11.65
N ILE A 178 -12.32 20.05 11.03
CA ILE A 178 -12.19 19.46 9.69
C ILE A 178 -12.01 20.55 8.61
N THR A 179 -12.75 21.66 8.64
CA THR A 179 -12.58 22.75 7.65
C THR A 179 -11.24 23.47 7.80
N GLN A 180 -10.79 23.67 9.04
CA GLN A 180 -9.50 24.27 9.35
C GLN A 180 -8.30 23.35 9.04
N GLY A 181 -8.54 22.06 8.80
CA GLY A 181 -7.53 21.07 8.43
C GLY A 181 -6.84 20.36 9.61
N ASP A 182 -7.27 20.58 10.85
CA ASP A 182 -6.79 19.81 12.00
C ASP A 182 -7.61 18.52 12.17
N TYR A 183 -7.31 17.56 11.31
CA TYR A 183 -7.93 16.24 11.34
C TYR A 183 -7.56 15.42 12.58
N ASN A 184 -6.57 15.82 13.40
CA ASN A 184 -6.26 15.13 14.65
C ASN A 184 -7.17 15.63 15.78
N ALA A 185 -7.28 16.95 15.98
CA ALA A 185 -8.24 17.52 16.93
C ALA A 185 -9.67 17.08 16.61
N ALA A 186 -10.05 17.08 15.32
CA ALA A 186 -11.34 16.57 14.88
C ALA A 186 -11.58 15.09 15.29
N VAL A 187 -10.59 14.21 15.17
CA VAL A 187 -10.73 12.79 15.57
C VAL A 187 -10.90 12.62 17.07
N GLU A 188 -10.30 13.48 17.88
CA GLU A 188 -10.48 13.45 19.34
C GLU A 188 -11.84 14.03 19.75
N LYS A 189 -12.27 15.17 19.19
CA LYS A 189 -13.62 15.71 19.42
C LYS A 189 -14.74 14.79 18.92
N LEU A 190 -14.57 14.10 17.79
CA LEU A 190 -15.56 13.14 17.30
C LEU A 190 -15.72 11.91 18.20
N LYS A 191 -14.69 11.54 18.98
CA LYS A 191 -14.84 10.55 20.05
C LYS A 191 -15.60 11.11 21.25
N ALA A 192 -15.31 12.34 21.66
CA ALA A 192 -16.06 13.02 22.72
C ALA A 192 -17.56 13.12 22.35
N ALA A 193 -17.89 13.51 21.12
CA ALA A 193 -19.26 13.52 20.60
C ALA A 193 -19.89 12.10 20.53
N GLU A 194 -19.15 11.08 20.06
CA GLU A 194 -19.64 9.69 20.09
C GLU A 194 -19.92 9.20 21.52
N GLU A 195 -19.14 9.60 22.51
CA GLU A 195 -19.30 9.15 23.90
C GLU A 195 -20.40 9.96 24.64
N LEU A 196 -20.47 11.29 24.46
CA LEU A 196 -21.54 12.15 24.96
C LEU A 196 -22.91 11.70 24.47
N CYS A 197 -23.03 11.42 23.15
CA CYS A 197 -24.25 10.94 22.51
C CYS A 197 -24.77 9.64 23.15
N LYS A 198 -23.87 8.71 23.51
CA LYS A 198 -24.26 7.47 24.23
C LYS A 198 -24.79 7.80 25.62
N SER A 199 -24.01 8.52 26.43
CA SER A 199 -24.37 8.83 27.82
C SER A 199 -25.63 9.68 27.97
N TYR A 200 -26.00 10.45 26.94
CA TYR A 200 -27.23 11.25 26.92
C TYR A 200 -28.48 10.42 26.57
N LEU A 201 -28.30 9.28 25.89
CA LEU A 201 -29.40 8.46 25.35
C LEU A 201 -29.56 7.10 26.05
N GLU A 202 -28.61 6.69 26.90
CA GLU A 202 -28.55 5.36 27.54
C GLU A 202 -29.79 5.03 28.42
N ASP A 203 -30.40 6.04 29.06
CA ASP A 203 -31.59 5.85 29.91
C ASP A 203 -32.94 5.99 29.16
N ASP A 204 -32.97 6.63 27.98
CA ASP A 204 -34.21 7.09 27.34
C ASP A 204 -34.49 6.50 25.95
N ALA A 205 -33.47 6.01 25.23
CA ALA A 205 -33.56 5.54 23.84
C ALA A 205 -33.21 4.04 23.68
N THR A 206 -33.60 3.44 22.54
CA THR A 206 -33.19 2.07 22.20
C THR A 206 -31.80 2.01 21.57
N GLU A 207 -31.13 0.85 21.64
CA GLU A 207 -29.86 0.59 20.95
C GLU A 207 -29.91 0.88 19.44
N GLU A 208 -31.05 0.59 18.79
CA GLU A 208 -31.30 0.94 17.39
C GLU A 208 -31.32 2.47 17.14
N GLU A 209 -31.85 3.26 18.07
CA GLU A 209 -31.90 4.73 17.99
C GLU A 209 -30.54 5.36 18.31
N ILE A 210 -29.82 4.83 19.31
CA ILE A 210 -28.44 5.22 19.62
C ILE A 210 -27.52 4.93 18.42
N GLU A 211 -27.64 3.77 17.76
CA GLU A 211 -26.89 3.48 16.52
C GLU A 211 -27.32 4.32 15.31
N ALA A 212 -28.51 4.95 15.34
CA ALA A 212 -28.97 5.89 14.32
C ALA A 212 -28.35 7.28 14.50
N GLU A 213 -28.38 7.87 15.70
CA GLU A 213 -27.76 9.18 15.95
C GLU A 213 -26.23 9.13 15.83
N LEU A 214 -25.60 8.07 16.34
CA LEU A 214 -24.17 7.85 16.16
C LEU A 214 -23.76 7.67 14.68
N ALA A 215 -24.69 7.42 13.75
CA ALA A 215 -24.38 7.19 12.35
C ALA A 215 -23.72 8.41 11.69
N VAL A 216 -24.18 9.64 11.96
CA VAL A 216 -23.63 10.85 11.34
C VAL A 216 -22.22 11.15 11.87
N ILE A 217 -22.04 11.07 13.20
CA ILE A 217 -20.77 11.29 13.90
C ILE A 217 -19.71 10.30 13.41
N ARG A 218 -20.07 9.01 13.30
CA ARG A 218 -19.16 7.94 12.83
C ARG A 218 -18.79 8.07 11.35
N VAL A 219 -19.64 8.67 10.51
CA VAL A 219 -19.25 8.99 9.12
C VAL A 219 -18.22 10.12 9.09
N GLN A 220 -18.30 11.12 9.98
CA GLN A 220 -17.26 12.16 10.09
C GLN A 220 -15.97 11.66 10.73
N HIS A 221 -16.05 10.83 11.76
CA HIS A 221 -14.88 10.17 12.34
C HIS A 221 -14.20 9.29 11.28
N GLY A 222 -14.99 8.59 10.45
CA GLY A 222 -14.52 7.92 9.24
C GLY A 222 -13.83 8.86 8.25
N TYR A 223 -14.41 10.02 7.95
CA TYR A 223 -13.83 11.04 7.06
C TYR A 223 -12.46 11.53 7.55
N ALA A 224 -12.38 12.01 8.80
CA ALA A 224 -11.12 12.54 9.34
C ALA A 224 -10.02 11.46 9.37
N LEU A 225 -10.38 10.21 9.71
CA LEU A 225 -9.46 9.06 9.61
C LEU A 225 -9.03 8.76 8.16
N GLN A 226 -9.91 8.91 7.17
CA GLN A 226 -9.57 8.76 5.75
C GLN A 226 -8.61 9.87 5.28
N VAL A 227 -8.81 11.12 5.70
CA VAL A 227 -7.89 12.21 5.36
C VAL A 227 -6.53 12.00 6.02
N LEU A 228 -6.48 11.53 7.27
CA LEU A 228 -5.27 11.03 7.95
C LEU A 228 -4.69 9.73 7.35
N LYS A 229 -5.21 9.24 6.21
CA LYS A 229 -4.78 8.04 5.48
C LYS A 229 -4.92 6.74 6.27
N ARG A 230 -5.66 6.74 7.39
CA ARG A 230 -6.00 5.58 8.25
C ARG A 230 -7.16 4.78 7.64
N ASN A 231 -7.09 4.51 6.32
CA ASN A 231 -8.21 4.03 5.48
C ASN A 231 -8.88 2.76 6.02
N ASP A 232 -8.13 1.83 6.61
CA ASP A 232 -8.72 0.60 7.18
C ASP A 232 -9.58 0.85 8.42
N ARG A 233 -9.39 1.96 9.17
CA ARG A 233 -10.32 2.38 10.23
C ARG A 233 -11.56 3.02 9.60
N ALA A 234 -11.38 4.00 8.71
CA ALA A 234 -12.47 4.69 8.02
C ALA A 234 -13.43 3.69 7.31
N LEU A 235 -12.87 2.76 6.56
CA LEU A 235 -13.62 1.72 5.85
C LEU A 235 -14.37 0.75 6.78
N ARG A 236 -13.96 0.60 8.05
CA ARG A 236 -14.76 -0.12 9.06
C ARG A 236 -15.96 0.71 9.50
N MET A 237 -15.75 1.97 9.85
CA MET A 237 -16.83 2.85 10.32
C MET A 237 -17.92 3.05 9.25
N TYR A 238 -17.55 3.34 8.00
CA TYR A 238 -18.52 3.44 6.90
C TYR A 238 -19.30 2.13 6.67
N ASN A 239 -18.68 0.96 6.82
CA ASN A 239 -19.37 -0.31 6.64
C ASN A 239 -20.14 -0.79 7.88
N GLN A 240 -19.90 -0.21 9.07
CA GLN A 240 -20.76 -0.37 10.23
C GLN A 240 -22.06 0.40 10.02
N VAL A 241 -21.98 1.69 9.69
CA VAL A 241 -23.14 2.54 9.38
C VAL A 241 -23.92 1.99 8.17
N LEU A 242 -23.24 1.60 7.08
CA LEU A 242 -23.91 0.97 5.94
C LEU A 242 -24.37 -0.49 6.19
N LYS A 243 -24.25 -1.00 7.42
CA LYS A 243 -24.82 -2.29 7.87
C LYS A 243 -26.05 -2.07 8.78
N SER A 244 -26.05 -1.06 9.66
CA SER A 244 -27.25 -0.69 10.43
C SER A 244 -28.39 -0.23 9.51
N LYS A 245 -28.04 0.43 8.40
CA LYS A 245 -28.96 1.08 7.44
C LYS A 245 -29.63 2.31 8.10
N PRO A 246 -28.92 3.43 8.28
CA PRO A 246 -29.55 4.65 8.79
C PRO A 246 -30.74 5.05 7.90
N ASP A 247 -31.83 5.46 8.53
CA ASP A 247 -33.02 5.95 7.83
C ASP A 247 -32.74 7.25 7.06
N ASP A 248 -31.73 8.02 7.48
CA ASP A 248 -31.23 9.11 6.64
C ASP A 248 -30.42 8.62 5.44
N VAL A 249 -31.06 8.74 4.28
CA VAL A 249 -30.48 8.50 2.96
C VAL A 249 -29.26 9.37 2.65
N ALA A 250 -29.08 10.56 3.26
CA ALA A 250 -27.88 11.38 3.03
C ALA A 250 -26.65 10.84 3.77
N VAL A 251 -26.75 10.44 5.04
CA VAL A 251 -25.71 9.69 5.75
C VAL A 251 -25.34 8.42 4.98
N ALA A 252 -26.33 7.67 4.47
CA ALA A 252 -26.10 6.50 3.62
C ALA A 252 -25.39 6.84 2.29
N ALA A 253 -25.73 7.97 1.66
CA ALA A 253 -25.11 8.45 0.43
C ALA A 253 -23.64 8.88 0.65
N VAL A 254 -23.36 9.69 1.67
CA VAL A 254 -21.99 10.16 1.99
C VAL A 254 -21.08 9.00 2.39
N ALA A 255 -21.55 8.10 3.27
CA ALA A 255 -20.79 6.90 3.63
C ALA A 255 -20.50 6.03 2.39
N SER A 256 -21.48 5.88 1.49
CA SER A 256 -21.31 5.10 0.26
C SER A 256 -20.33 5.74 -0.72
N ASN A 257 -20.36 7.07 -0.90
CA ASN A 257 -19.35 7.81 -1.66
C ASN A 257 -17.95 7.59 -1.06
N ASN A 258 -17.81 7.74 0.26
CA ASN A 258 -16.50 7.69 0.89
C ASN A 258 -15.88 6.29 0.73
N VAL A 259 -16.68 5.21 0.81
CA VAL A 259 -16.27 3.85 0.43
C VAL A 259 -15.80 3.75 -1.03
N VAL A 260 -16.49 4.38 -2.00
CA VAL A 260 -16.03 4.41 -3.41
C VAL A 260 -14.65 5.06 -3.53
N THR A 261 -14.39 6.16 -2.82
CA THR A 261 -13.09 6.85 -2.85
C THR A 261 -11.94 6.10 -2.17
N ILE A 262 -12.23 5.19 -1.23
CA ILE A 262 -11.25 4.24 -0.68
C ILE A 262 -11.00 3.08 -1.67
N ASN A 263 -12.06 2.54 -2.28
CA ASN A 263 -11.97 1.39 -3.19
C ASN A 263 -11.25 1.71 -4.51
N LYS A 264 -11.54 2.86 -5.13
CA LYS A 264 -10.93 3.33 -6.40
C LYS A 264 -11.08 2.33 -7.56
N ASP A 265 -9.97 1.78 -8.08
CA ASP A 265 -9.94 0.75 -9.11
C ASP A 265 -10.08 -0.68 -8.55
N GLN A 266 -10.01 -0.84 -7.23
CA GLN A 266 -10.28 -2.10 -6.53
C GLN A 266 -11.79 -2.23 -6.23
N ASN A 267 -12.24 -3.45 -5.93
CA ASN A 267 -13.61 -3.74 -5.48
C ASN A 267 -14.73 -3.16 -6.37
N VAL A 268 -14.49 -3.01 -7.68
CA VAL A 268 -15.37 -2.31 -8.65
C VAL A 268 -16.85 -2.66 -8.54
N PHE A 269 -17.20 -3.92 -8.25
CA PHE A 269 -18.59 -4.34 -8.07
C PHE A 269 -19.27 -3.73 -6.84
N ASP A 270 -18.56 -3.61 -5.72
CA ASP A 270 -19.04 -2.90 -4.53
C ASP A 270 -19.12 -1.40 -4.83
N SER A 271 -18.08 -0.79 -5.41
CA SER A 271 -18.12 0.62 -5.81
C SER A 271 -19.27 0.95 -6.75
N LYS A 272 -19.61 0.06 -7.70
CA LYS A 272 -20.79 0.20 -8.58
C LYS A 272 -22.14 0.01 -7.87
N LYS A 273 -22.19 -0.65 -6.70
CA LYS A 273 -23.38 -0.69 -5.84
C LYS A 273 -23.47 0.57 -4.97
N LYS A 274 -22.37 0.95 -4.34
CA LYS A 274 -22.28 2.11 -3.43
C LYS A 274 -22.52 3.44 -4.15
N ILE A 275 -21.97 3.64 -5.36
CA ILE A 275 -22.20 4.88 -6.11
C ILE A 275 -23.69 5.10 -6.44
N LYS A 276 -24.47 4.03 -6.68
CA LYS A 276 -25.91 4.14 -6.91
C LYS A 276 -26.69 4.61 -5.68
N VAL A 277 -26.19 4.33 -4.47
CA VAL A 277 -26.75 4.86 -3.22
C VAL A 277 -26.37 6.33 -3.08
N ALA A 278 -25.14 6.69 -3.44
CA ALA A 278 -24.68 8.08 -3.42
C ALA A 278 -25.32 8.98 -4.50
N THR A 279 -25.83 8.41 -5.59
CA THR A 279 -26.53 9.11 -6.68
C THR A 279 -27.99 8.64 -6.82
N ALA A 280 -28.67 8.41 -5.71
CA ALA A 280 -30.11 8.13 -5.70
C ALA A 280 -30.92 9.41 -5.93
N GLU A 281 -32.11 9.28 -6.51
CA GLU A 281 -33.06 10.38 -6.67
C GLU A 281 -33.62 10.79 -5.29
N GLY A 282 -33.90 12.09 -5.10
CA GLY A 282 -34.37 12.63 -3.82
C GLY A 282 -33.27 12.95 -2.81
N LEU A 283 -31.99 12.81 -3.18
CA LEU A 283 -30.86 13.31 -2.38
C LEU A 283 -30.61 14.81 -2.56
N GLU A 284 -31.07 15.41 -3.66
CA GLU A 284 -30.96 16.83 -3.98
C GLU A 284 -31.21 17.82 -2.82
N PRO A 285 -32.27 17.68 -2.00
CA PRO A 285 -32.57 18.62 -0.90
C PRO A 285 -31.86 18.29 0.42
N LYS A 286 -31.24 17.12 0.54
CA LYS A 286 -30.54 16.66 1.75
C LYS A 286 -29.01 16.79 1.66
N LEU A 287 -28.49 17.27 0.54
CA LEU A 287 -27.05 17.40 0.30
C LEU A 287 -26.71 18.80 -0.23
N THR A 288 -25.74 19.46 0.40
CA THR A 288 -25.22 20.77 -0.03
C THR A 288 -24.67 20.71 -1.44
N THR A 289 -24.59 21.85 -2.12
CA THR A 289 -24.02 21.98 -3.46
C THR A 289 -22.61 21.40 -3.52
N LYS A 290 -21.78 21.65 -2.50
CA LYS A 290 -20.41 21.11 -2.44
C LYS A 290 -20.36 19.59 -2.28
N GLN A 291 -21.28 19.00 -1.51
CA GLN A 291 -21.42 17.55 -1.40
C GLN A 291 -21.84 16.93 -2.74
N ARG A 292 -22.87 17.49 -3.39
CA ARG A 292 -23.41 17.01 -4.69
C ARG A 292 -22.37 17.09 -5.81
N GLN A 293 -21.62 18.20 -5.90
CA GLN A 293 -20.47 18.36 -6.79
C GLN A 293 -19.41 17.27 -6.57
N THR A 294 -19.06 16.99 -5.31
CA THR A 294 -18.03 16.02 -4.95
C THR A 294 -18.44 14.59 -5.32
N ILE A 295 -19.69 14.20 -5.05
CA ILE A 295 -20.21 12.88 -5.42
C ILE A 295 -20.26 12.72 -6.95
N ALA A 296 -20.73 13.73 -7.69
CA ALA A 296 -20.75 13.72 -9.15
C ALA A 296 -19.32 13.59 -9.75
N THR A 297 -18.35 14.28 -9.15
CA THR A 297 -16.92 14.19 -9.50
C THR A 297 -16.37 12.79 -9.26
N ASN A 298 -16.65 12.19 -8.09
CA ASN A 298 -16.24 10.82 -7.76
C ASN A 298 -16.90 9.78 -8.69
N ASN A 299 -18.15 10.00 -9.13
CA ASN A 299 -18.80 9.16 -10.14
C ASN A 299 -18.06 9.23 -11.49
N CYS A 300 -17.70 10.43 -11.96
CA CYS A 300 -16.88 10.60 -13.18
C CYS A 300 -15.55 9.85 -13.08
N LEU A 301 -14.85 9.95 -11.94
CA LEU A 301 -13.62 9.22 -11.67
C LEU A 301 -13.85 7.69 -11.66
N LEU A 302 -14.92 7.19 -11.04
CA LEU A 302 -15.26 5.76 -11.07
C LEU A 302 -15.57 5.26 -12.49
N LEU A 303 -16.26 6.05 -13.31
CA LEU A 303 -16.51 5.74 -14.73
C LEU A 303 -15.20 5.71 -15.55
N LEU A 304 -14.24 6.59 -15.22
CA LEU A 304 -12.90 6.62 -15.83
C LEU A 304 -12.05 5.40 -15.41
N HIS A 305 -12.02 5.04 -14.12
CA HIS A 305 -11.33 3.86 -13.59
C HIS A 305 -11.91 2.56 -14.17
N THR A 306 -13.24 2.49 -14.32
CA THR A 306 -13.95 1.33 -14.89
C THR A 306 -13.99 1.30 -16.42
N ASN A 307 -13.27 2.22 -17.10
CA ASN A 307 -13.15 2.31 -18.55
C ASN A 307 -14.50 2.46 -19.29
N GLN A 308 -15.49 3.12 -18.67
CA GLN A 308 -16.80 3.41 -19.24
C GLN A 308 -16.79 4.81 -19.88
N LEU A 309 -15.94 4.98 -20.90
CA LEU A 309 -15.48 6.30 -21.37
C LEU A 309 -16.61 7.20 -21.89
N ASP A 310 -17.60 6.66 -22.62
CA ASP A 310 -18.73 7.45 -23.14
C ASP A 310 -19.73 7.86 -22.04
N GLN A 311 -19.87 7.03 -20.99
CA GLN A 311 -20.65 7.39 -19.80
C GLN A 311 -19.92 8.48 -19.01
N CYS A 312 -18.60 8.34 -18.86
CA CYS A 312 -17.75 9.36 -18.24
C CYS A 312 -17.86 10.71 -18.97
N ARG A 313 -17.77 10.73 -20.31
CA ARG A 313 -17.96 11.95 -21.12
C ARG A 313 -19.28 12.65 -20.83
N ARG A 314 -20.39 11.91 -20.83
CA ARG A 314 -21.73 12.47 -20.52
C ARG A 314 -21.86 12.92 -19.07
N ALA A 315 -21.26 12.20 -18.13
CA ALA A 315 -21.25 12.58 -16.72
C ALA A 315 -20.48 13.89 -16.48
N ILE A 316 -19.33 14.08 -17.13
CA ILE A 316 -18.54 15.33 -17.05
C ILE A 316 -19.32 16.50 -17.69
N GLN A 317 -19.98 16.28 -18.84
CA GLN A 317 -20.85 17.29 -19.47
C GLN A 317 -22.04 17.66 -18.57
N ALA A 318 -22.66 16.69 -17.90
CA ALA A 318 -23.75 16.93 -16.96
C ALA A 318 -23.27 17.67 -15.69
N LEU A 319 -22.09 17.31 -15.17
CA LEU A 319 -21.44 18.00 -14.05
C LEU A 319 -21.13 19.47 -14.40
N SER A 320 -20.51 19.73 -15.55
CA SER A 320 -20.24 21.08 -16.05
C SER A 320 -21.52 21.91 -16.26
N LYS A 321 -22.60 21.31 -16.79
CA LYS A 321 -23.88 22.00 -16.97
C LYS A 321 -24.62 22.26 -15.65
N LYS A 322 -24.61 21.32 -14.70
CA LYS A 322 -25.34 21.44 -13.41
C LYS A 322 -24.57 22.30 -12.40
N PHE A 323 -23.25 22.37 -12.50
CA PHE A 323 -22.38 23.10 -11.57
C PHE A 323 -21.26 23.85 -12.34
N PRO A 324 -21.54 25.05 -12.89
CA PRO A 324 -20.55 25.84 -13.63
C PRO A 324 -19.30 26.19 -12.82
N SER A 325 -19.41 26.29 -11.50
CA SER A 325 -18.27 26.50 -10.58
C SER A 325 -17.27 25.34 -10.52
N CYS A 326 -17.56 24.18 -11.12
CA CYS A 326 -16.61 23.06 -11.30
C CYS A 326 -15.91 23.08 -12.68
N ALA A 327 -15.73 24.27 -13.28
CA ALA A 327 -15.10 24.43 -14.60
C ALA A 327 -13.68 23.83 -14.64
N ALA A 328 -12.85 24.13 -13.64
CA ALA A 328 -11.48 23.63 -13.53
C ALA A 328 -11.41 22.10 -13.37
N GLU A 329 -12.22 21.51 -12.47
CA GLU A 329 -12.26 20.06 -12.27
C GLU A 329 -12.80 19.32 -13.50
N THR A 330 -13.79 19.88 -14.20
CA THR A 330 -14.33 19.26 -15.42
C THR A 330 -13.35 19.32 -16.59
N ALA A 331 -12.55 20.38 -16.73
CA ALA A 331 -11.43 20.44 -17.66
C ALA A 331 -10.34 19.37 -17.35
N LEU A 332 -9.96 19.23 -16.07
CA LEU A 332 -9.02 18.18 -15.62
C LEU A 332 -9.56 16.76 -15.89
N LEU A 333 -10.86 16.51 -15.66
CA LEU A 333 -11.51 15.24 -15.98
C LEU A 333 -11.55 14.98 -17.50
N MET A 334 -11.80 15.99 -18.32
CA MET A 334 -11.77 15.88 -19.78
C MET A 334 -10.36 15.58 -20.32
N ALA A 335 -9.34 16.21 -19.77
CA ALA A 335 -7.95 15.91 -20.09
C ALA A 335 -7.58 14.47 -19.69
N ALA A 336 -7.95 14.03 -18.49
CA ALA A 336 -7.74 12.65 -18.04
C ALA A 336 -8.49 11.61 -18.90
N LEU A 337 -9.70 11.94 -19.36
CA LEU A 337 -10.48 11.15 -20.31
C LEU A 337 -9.76 11.04 -21.67
N HIS A 338 -9.29 12.14 -22.24
CA HIS A 338 -8.54 12.13 -23.50
C HIS A 338 -7.21 11.38 -23.40
N CYS A 339 -6.53 11.44 -22.25
CA CYS A 339 -5.38 10.58 -21.95
C CYS A 339 -5.74 9.08 -21.96
N LYS A 340 -6.86 8.67 -21.34
CA LYS A 340 -7.34 7.27 -21.40
C LYS A 340 -7.72 6.84 -22.82
N GLU A 341 -8.28 7.74 -23.62
CA GLU A 341 -8.54 7.53 -25.06
C GLU A 341 -7.26 7.50 -25.92
N LYS A 342 -6.08 7.79 -25.35
CA LYS A 342 -4.79 7.97 -26.04
C LYS A 342 -4.73 9.17 -26.99
N LYS A 343 -5.63 10.14 -26.83
CA LYS A 343 -5.68 11.40 -27.59
C LYS A 343 -4.89 12.47 -26.84
N VAL A 344 -3.61 12.23 -26.56
CA VAL A 344 -2.81 13.04 -25.62
C VAL A 344 -2.72 14.50 -26.02
N GLN A 345 -2.60 14.81 -27.32
CA GLN A 345 -2.66 16.20 -27.80
C GLN A 345 -3.97 16.89 -27.38
N LYS A 346 -5.13 16.24 -27.51
CA LYS A 346 -6.41 16.82 -27.07
C LYS A 346 -6.52 17.04 -25.55
N ALA A 347 -5.69 16.36 -24.75
CA ALA A 347 -5.57 16.66 -23.33
C ALA A 347 -4.66 17.86 -23.06
N VAL A 348 -3.59 18.05 -23.85
CA VAL A 348 -2.77 19.27 -23.86
C VAL A 348 -3.59 20.48 -24.29
N ASP A 349 -4.33 20.37 -25.41
CA ASP A 349 -5.19 21.42 -25.96
C ASP A 349 -6.21 21.90 -24.89
N VAL A 350 -7.01 20.97 -24.32
CA VAL A 350 -8.01 21.28 -23.29
C VAL A 350 -7.42 21.98 -22.06
N LEU A 351 -6.23 21.57 -21.59
CA LEU A 351 -5.60 22.22 -20.43
C LEU A 351 -5.04 23.61 -20.77
N LYS A 352 -4.47 23.77 -21.98
CA LYS A 352 -3.91 25.04 -22.45
C LYS A 352 -4.99 26.07 -22.72
N ASP A 353 -6.05 25.69 -23.43
CA ASP A 353 -7.16 26.57 -23.81
C ASP A 353 -7.93 27.04 -22.56
N PHE A 354 -8.08 26.17 -21.55
CA PHE A 354 -8.65 26.56 -20.25
C PHE A 354 -7.72 27.52 -19.50
N ALA A 355 -6.42 27.21 -19.37
CA ALA A 355 -5.46 28.06 -18.66
C ALA A 355 -5.34 29.47 -19.29
N ALA A 356 -5.45 29.57 -20.62
CA ALA A 356 -5.43 30.84 -21.34
C ALA A 356 -6.74 31.66 -21.20
N SER A 357 -7.88 30.99 -20.99
CA SER A 357 -9.19 31.66 -20.84
C SER A 357 -9.57 31.96 -19.38
N HIS A 358 -8.95 31.26 -18.41
CA HIS A 358 -9.23 31.41 -16.98
C HIS A 358 -7.92 31.49 -16.17
N PRO A 359 -7.15 32.60 -16.28
CA PRO A 359 -5.83 32.72 -15.64
C PRO A 359 -5.86 32.47 -14.13
N ASP A 360 -6.89 33.00 -13.44
CA ASP A 360 -7.02 32.94 -11.98
C ASP A 360 -7.31 31.51 -11.46
N GLN A 361 -7.84 30.63 -12.32
CA GLN A 361 -8.08 29.22 -12.02
C GLN A 361 -7.00 28.30 -12.63
N SER A 362 -5.99 28.86 -13.30
CA SER A 362 -5.06 28.08 -14.14
C SER A 362 -4.05 27.25 -13.37
N VAL A 363 -3.71 27.59 -12.12
CA VAL A 363 -2.50 27.08 -11.41
C VAL A 363 -2.40 25.53 -11.42
N VAL A 364 -3.46 24.83 -11.01
CA VAL A 364 -3.49 23.36 -10.96
C VAL A 364 -3.49 22.73 -12.37
N LEU A 365 -4.09 23.41 -13.35
CA LEU A 365 -4.09 22.96 -14.75
C LEU A 365 -2.72 23.17 -15.39
N SER A 366 -2.04 24.28 -15.13
CA SER A 366 -0.67 24.57 -15.59
C SER A 366 0.34 23.56 -15.03
N PHE A 367 0.23 23.19 -13.75
CA PHE A 367 1.00 22.07 -13.20
C PHE A 367 0.68 20.73 -13.88
N THR A 368 -0.59 20.44 -14.15
CA THR A 368 -1.02 19.21 -14.85
C THR A 368 -0.52 19.17 -16.30
N LEU A 369 -0.54 20.32 -16.98
CA LEU A 369 -0.04 20.53 -18.34
C LEU A 369 1.48 20.33 -18.39
N ALA A 370 2.24 20.96 -17.49
CA ALA A 370 3.68 20.76 -17.37
C ALA A 370 4.04 19.28 -17.11
N GLN A 371 3.33 18.59 -16.20
CA GLN A 371 3.50 17.15 -15.98
C GLN A 371 3.23 16.32 -17.25
N LEU A 372 2.17 16.66 -18.00
CA LEU A 372 1.79 15.96 -19.23
C LEU A 372 2.76 16.21 -20.40
N LEU A 373 3.35 17.41 -20.47
CA LEU A 373 4.40 17.77 -21.44
C LEU A 373 5.72 17.06 -21.11
N LEU A 374 6.14 17.05 -19.84
CA LEU A 374 7.30 16.27 -19.39
C LEU A 374 7.13 14.77 -19.66
N ALA A 375 5.93 14.22 -19.48
CA ALA A 375 5.62 12.82 -19.80
C ALA A 375 5.69 12.49 -21.30
N GLN A 376 5.63 13.50 -22.18
CA GLN A 376 5.84 13.38 -23.62
C GLN A 376 7.29 13.68 -24.05
N GLY A 377 8.14 14.17 -23.12
CA GLY A 377 9.50 14.62 -23.41
C GLY A 377 9.60 16.07 -23.90
N HIS A 378 8.50 16.84 -23.88
CA HIS A 378 8.47 18.24 -24.32
C HIS A 378 8.97 19.18 -23.20
N ILE A 379 10.24 19.02 -22.80
CA ILE A 379 10.80 19.69 -21.62
C ILE A 379 10.72 21.22 -21.72
N SER A 380 11.11 21.81 -22.86
CA SER A 380 11.06 23.27 -23.06
C SER A 380 9.63 23.82 -22.86
N GLN A 381 8.62 23.20 -23.47
CA GLN A 381 7.22 23.60 -23.34
C GLN A 381 6.72 23.50 -21.89
N ALA A 382 7.24 22.55 -21.10
CA ALA A 382 6.95 22.46 -19.68
C ALA A 382 7.61 23.60 -18.88
N CYS A 383 8.85 23.98 -19.21
CA CYS A 383 9.48 25.17 -18.64
C CYS A 383 8.72 26.46 -18.99
N ASP A 384 8.28 26.60 -20.24
CA ASP A 384 7.47 27.75 -20.69
C ASP A 384 6.16 27.83 -19.90
N THR A 385 5.47 26.68 -19.73
CA THR A 385 4.23 26.56 -18.94
C THR A 385 4.44 26.96 -17.47
N LEU A 386 5.54 26.53 -16.85
CA LEU A 386 5.88 26.87 -15.46
C LEU A 386 6.28 28.35 -15.31
N ARG A 387 6.93 28.94 -16.31
CA ARG A 387 7.28 30.37 -16.34
C ARG A 387 6.07 31.28 -16.57
N SER A 388 5.03 30.82 -17.26
CA SER A 388 3.81 31.61 -17.47
C SER A 388 2.91 31.74 -16.23
N MET A 389 3.24 31.11 -15.09
CA MET A 389 2.40 31.06 -13.88
C MET A 389 2.45 32.33 -12.99
N GLY A 390 2.83 33.49 -13.55
CA GLY A 390 2.97 34.75 -12.81
C GLY A 390 3.89 34.61 -11.60
N ASP A 391 3.49 35.19 -10.46
CA ASP A 391 4.26 35.17 -9.22
C ASP A 391 4.48 33.75 -8.65
N VAL A 392 3.62 32.78 -8.98
CA VAL A 392 3.77 31.37 -8.56
C VAL A 392 5.06 30.75 -9.12
N SER A 393 5.58 31.27 -10.25
CA SER A 393 6.85 30.82 -10.84
C SER A 393 8.07 31.03 -9.92
N TYR A 394 8.02 32.04 -9.04
CA TYR A 394 9.07 32.34 -8.06
C TYR A 394 8.93 31.55 -6.74
N SER A 395 7.89 30.71 -6.60
CA SER A 395 7.84 29.78 -5.47
C SER A 395 9.04 28.82 -5.51
N LEU A 396 9.62 28.48 -4.34
CA LEU A 396 10.84 27.67 -4.26
C LEU A 396 10.72 26.34 -5.02
N GLY A 397 9.54 25.71 -4.99
CA GLY A 397 9.26 24.47 -5.72
C GLY A 397 9.27 24.63 -7.24
N VAL A 398 8.66 25.69 -7.79
CA VAL A 398 8.66 25.94 -9.24
C VAL A 398 10.03 26.41 -9.71
N THR A 399 10.69 27.29 -8.96
CA THR A 399 12.07 27.72 -9.23
C THR A 399 13.03 26.52 -9.24
N SER A 400 12.94 25.62 -8.26
CA SER A 400 13.73 24.37 -8.24
C SER A 400 13.45 23.46 -9.43
N ALA A 401 12.18 23.29 -9.81
CA ALA A 401 11.80 22.50 -10.97
C ALA A 401 12.38 23.09 -12.27
N LEU A 402 12.22 24.40 -12.50
CA LEU A 402 12.76 25.10 -13.67
C LEU A 402 14.29 24.95 -13.76
N VAL A 403 15.02 25.21 -12.68
CA VAL A 403 16.48 25.04 -12.62
C VAL A 403 16.88 23.60 -12.95
N THR A 404 16.20 22.61 -12.38
CA THR A 404 16.48 21.18 -12.63
C THR A 404 16.22 20.81 -14.10
N LEU A 405 15.15 21.33 -14.70
CA LEU A 405 14.80 21.07 -16.10
C LEU A 405 15.77 21.77 -17.07
N TYR A 406 16.16 23.02 -16.83
CA TYR A 406 17.16 23.72 -17.64
C TYR A 406 18.54 23.05 -17.57
N LEU A 407 19.00 22.66 -16.37
CA LEU A 407 20.22 21.86 -16.24
C LEU A 407 20.11 20.49 -16.96
N SER A 408 18.92 19.90 -17.07
CA SER A 408 18.70 18.66 -17.84
C SER A 408 18.70 18.86 -19.37
N LEU A 409 18.57 20.10 -19.83
CA LEU A 409 18.75 20.53 -21.22
C LEU A 409 20.19 21.02 -21.50
N GLU A 410 21.09 20.94 -20.51
CA GLU A 410 22.43 21.53 -20.51
C GLU A 410 22.44 23.09 -20.61
N ASP A 411 21.26 23.71 -20.44
CA ASP A 411 21.04 25.16 -20.43
C ASP A 411 21.44 25.76 -19.07
N LYS A 412 22.76 25.90 -18.89
CA LYS A 412 23.38 26.54 -17.73
C LYS A 412 22.93 27.99 -17.51
N GLU A 413 22.64 28.70 -18.59
CA GLU A 413 22.32 30.14 -18.55
C GLU A 413 20.89 30.38 -18.07
N ALA A 414 19.90 29.67 -18.64
CA ALA A 414 18.53 29.76 -18.16
C ALA A 414 18.37 29.25 -16.72
N ALA A 415 19.17 28.26 -16.29
CA ALA A 415 19.22 27.82 -14.90
C ALA A 415 19.70 28.94 -13.95
N ALA A 416 20.79 29.65 -14.30
CA ALA A 416 21.28 30.80 -13.53
C ALA A 416 20.28 31.97 -13.54
N ASN A 417 19.82 32.38 -14.74
CA ASN A 417 18.84 33.45 -14.94
C ASN A 417 17.52 33.20 -14.16
N THR A 418 17.10 31.95 -14.01
CA THR A 418 15.93 31.58 -13.20
C THR A 418 16.14 31.91 -11.72
N LEU A 419 17.29 31.54 -11.13
CA LEU A 419 17.60 31.85 -9.73
C LEU A 419 17.81 33.35 -9.51
N GLN A 420 18.53 34.02 -10.41
CA GLN A 420 18.73 35.48 -10.34
C GLN A 420 17.39 36.24 -10.39
N SER A 421 16.45 35.78 -11.22
CA SER A 421 15.09 36.34 -11.31
C SER A 421 14.29 36.13 -10.02
N ALA A 422 14.34 34.94 -9.43
CA ALA A 422 13.71 34.66 -8.14
C ALA A 422 14.31 35.52 -7.02
N ILE A 423 15.64 35.59 -6.90
CA ILE A 423 16.33 36.45 -5.91
C ILE A 423 15.89 37.92 -6.06
N LYS A 424 15.80 38.43 -7.30
CA LYS A 424 15.33 39.79 -7.58
C LYS A 424 13.87 40.02 -7.12
N TRP A 425 12.99 39.03 -7.30
CA TRP A 425 11.61 39.08 -6.83
C TRP A 425 11.51 39.09 -5.30
N TYR A 426 12.22 38.20 -4.61
CA TYR A 426 12.22 38.12 -3.13
C TYR A 426 12.79 39.40 -2.49
N ARG A 427 13.87 39.96 -3.07
CA ARG A 427 14.43 41.25 -2.65
C ARG A 427 13.42 42.40 -2.84
N LYS A 428 12.71 42.47 -3.98
CA LYS A 428 11.70 43.51 -4.25
C LYS A 428 10.52 43.40 -3.26
N ASN A 429 10.03 42.19 -3.02
CA ASN A 429 8.82 41.94 -2.23
C ASN A 429 9.10 41.74 -0.73
N LYS A 430 10.27 42.18 -0.25
CA LYS A 430 10.66 42.31 1.18
C LYS A 430 10.52 41.05 2.04
N SER A 431 10.61 39.86 1.46
CA SER A 431 10.62 38.60 2.21
C SER A 431 11.98 38.34 2.88
N LYS A 432 12.29 39.08 3.96
CA LYS A 432 13.43 38.77 4.84
C LYS A 432 13.18 37.45 5.55
N GLY A 433 13.95 36.42 5.23
CA GLY A 433 13.83 35.09 5.83
C GLY A 433 14.58 34.01 5.08
N SER A 434 14.65 32.81 5.67
CA SER A 434 15.45 31.65 5.23
C SER A 434 15.37 31.34 3.72
N SER A 435 14.19 31.48 3.11
CA SER A 435 13.95 31.23 1.68
C SER A 435 14.86 32.02 0.74
N LEU A 436 15.19 33.27 1.05
CA LEU A 436 16.09 34.09 0.24
C LEU A 436 17.54 33.57 0.32
N ASN A 437 17.98 33.17 1.51
CA ASN A 437 19.34 32.65 1.72
C ASN A 437 19.52 31.30 1.01
N VAL A 438 18.49 30.45 0.98
CA VAL A 438 18.49 29.20 0.19
C VAL A 438 18.67 29.49 -1.31
N LEU A 439 17.94 30.47 -1.86
CA LEU A 439 18.07 30.87 -3.27
C LEU A 439 19.47 31.41 -3.59
N ILE A 440 20.02 32.28 -2.74
CA ILE A 440 21.36 32.87 -2.92
C ILE A 440 22.44 31.77 -2.84
N GLN A 441 22.33 30.81 -1.91
CA GLN A 441 23.31 29.74 -1.76
C GLN A 441 23.31 28.79 -2.99
N GLU A 442 22.14 28.50 -3.55
CA GLU A 442 22.04 27.66 -4.74
C GLU A 442 22.43 28.40 -6.03
N ALA A 443 22.19 29.72 -6.10
CA ALA A 443 22.74 30.55 -7.17
C ALA A 443 24.28 30.50 -7.14
N ALA A 444 24.90 30.71 -5.98
CA ALA A 444 26.36 30.59 -5.84
C ALA A 444 26.88 29.19 -6.23
N LYS A 445 26.17 28.11 -5.83
CA LYS A 445 26.49 26.72 -6.23
C LYS A 445 26.38 26.48 -7.75
N ILE A 446 25.55 27.24 -8.47
CA ILE A 446 25.44 27.16 -9.94
C ILE A 446 26.49 28.03 -10.63
N GLU A 447 26.73 29.27 -10.18
CA GLU A 447 27.78 30.12 -10.76
C GLU A 447 29.17 29.48 -10.63
N LEU A 448 29.46 28.78 -9.51
CA LEU A 448 30.68 27.97 -9.35
C LEU A 448 30.77 26.74 -10.28
N LYS A 449 29.65 26.27 -10.86
CA LYS A 449 29.60 25.19 -11.88
C LYS A 449 29.54 25.74 -13.31
N ASN A 450 29.35 27.04 -13.46
CA ASN A 450 29.32 27.77 -14.72
C ASN A 450 30.66 28.48 -14.98
N ASP A 451 31.67 28.23 -14.15
CA ASP A 451 33.00 28.86 -14.19
C ASP A 451 32.95 30.40 -14.03
N ASN A 452 31.96 30.89 -13.26
CA ASN A 452 31.72 32.30 -12.91
C ASN A 452 32.06 32.62 -11.43
N PRO A 453 33.31 32.41 -10.96
CA PRO A 453 33.65 32.56 -9.54
C PRO A 453 33.49 34.00 -9.02
N GLN A 454 33.55 35.01 -9.89
CA GLN A 454 33.33 36.41 -9.52
C GLN A 454 31.90 36.64 -9.04
N GLU A 455 30.88 36.15 -9.75
CA GLU A 455 29.47 36.32 -9.37
C GLU A 455 29.13 35.47 -8.16
N ALA A 456 29.61 34.22 -8.12
CA ALA A 456 29.51 33.37 -6.95
C ALA A 456 30.07 34.05 -5.68
N SER A 457 31.20 34.74 -5.79
CA SER A 457 31.82 35.41 -4.63
C SER A 457 30.96 36.53 -4.06
N LYS A 458 30.21 37.28 -4.89
CA LYS A 458 29.29 38.34 -4.42
C LYS A 458 28.13 37.75 -3.62
N LEU A 459 27.54 36.66 -4.13
CA LEU A 459 26.44 35.94 -3.50
C LEU A 459 26.87 35.31 -2.16
N LEU A 460 28.10 34.79 -2.10
CA LEU A 460 28.70 34.22 -0.88
C LEU A 460 29.10 35.31 0.13
N GLU A 461 29.56 36.49 -0.32
CA GLU A 461 29.76 37.66 0.57
C GLU A 461 28.45 38.19 1.16
N GLU A 462 27.32 38.07 0.45
CA GLU A 462 25.99 38.44 0.96
C GLU A 462 25.53 37.48 2.06
N LEU A 463 25.63 36.17 1.83
CA LEU A 463 25.34 35.15 2.85
C LEU A 463 26.24 35.29 4.08
N ARG A 464 27.53 35.57 3.88
CA ARG A 464 28.53 35.71 4.96
C ARG A 464 28.33 36.96 5.83
N LYS A 465 27.51 37.93 5.39
CA LYS A 465 27.07 39.08 6.20
C LYS A 465 25.87 38.77 7.07
N GLU A 466 24.94 37.95 6.58
CA GLU A 466 23.77 37.49 7.34
C GLU A 466 24.16 36.40 8.35
N ASP A 467 25.10 35.51 8.01
CA ASP A 467 25.70 34.53 8.93
C ASP A 467 27.25 34.52 8.87
N PRO A 468 27.91 35.31 9.74
CA PRO A 468 29.36 35.29 9.93
C PRO A 468 29.92 34.00 10.60
N SER A 469 29.07 33.06 11.01
CA SER A 469 29.48 31.80 11.63
C SER A 469 29.54 30.63 10.63
N ASP A 470 28.77 30.66 9.53
CA ASP A 470 28.71 29.53 8.57
C ASP A 470 30.05 29.24 7.87
N LEU A 471 30.71 28.18 8.34
CA LEU A 471 31.96 27.65 7.78
C LEU A 471 31.78 27.03 6.39
N LYS A 472 30.57 26.59 6.00
CA LYS A 472 30.25 26.05 4.65
C LYS A 472 30.34 27.18 3.62
N THR A 473 29.69 28.31 3.89
CA THR A 473 29.79 29.53 3.08
C THR A 473 31.21 30.11 3.08
N LEU A 474 31.92 30.12 4.22
CA LEU A 474 33.32 30.57 4.28
C LEU A 474 34.24 29.73 3.37
N ALA A 475 34.16 28.40 3.44
CA ALA A 475 34.95 27.51 2.59
C ALA A 475 34.63 27.69 1.10
N GLN A 476 33.35 27.87 0.75
CA GLN A 476 32.92 28.17 -0.63
C GLN A 476 33.44 29.53 -1.11
N LEU A 477 33.46 30.55 -0.25
CA LEU A 477 33.98 31.89 -0.58
C LEU A 477 35.49 31.88 -0.82
N ILE A 478 36.25 31.11 -0.03
CA ILE A 478 37.69 30.90 -0.23
C ILE A 478 37.94 30.17 -1.56
N ALA A 479 37.16 29.13 -1.87
CA ALA A 479 37.24 28.39 -3.14
C ALA A 479 36.83 29.23 -4.37
N ALA A 480 35.93 30.20 -4.21
CA ALA A 480 35.60 31.17 -5.24
C ALA A 480 36.79 32.11 -5.49
N TYR A 481 37.30 32.75 -4.43
CA TYR A 481 38.43 33.69 -4.57
C TYR A 481 39.73 33.03 -5.02
N SER A 482 39.99 31.76 -4.69
CA SER A 482 41.22 31.08 -5.13
C SER A 482 41.38 31.01 -6.66
N GLN A 483 40.28 31.17 -7.41
CA GLN A 483 40.27 31.11 -8.87
C GLN A 483 40.62 32.45 -9.55
N PHE A 484 40.47 33.59 -8.87
CA PHE A 484 40.65 34.92 -9.49
C PHE A 484 41.23 36.03 -8.59
N ASN A 485 41.25 35.85 -7.27
CA ASN A 485 41.86 36.78 -6.32
C ASN A 485 42.51 36.03 -5.14
N PRO A 486 43.72 35.47 -5.32
CA PRO A 486 44.40 34.67 -4.31
C PRO A 486 44.69 35.43 -3.00
N GLU A 487 44.98 36.73 -3.05
CA GLU A 487 45.25 37.53 -1.84
C GLU A 487 43.98 37.78 -1.02
N LYS A 488 42.80 37.96 -1.66
CA LYS A 488 41.52 37.97 -0.92
C LYS A 488 41.17 36.59 -0.38
N ALA A 489 41.43 35.50 -1.11
CA ALA A 489 41.26 34.13 -0.61
C ALA A 489 42.11 33.87 0.65
N LYS A 490 43.39 34.22 0.59
CA LYS A 490 44.38 34.13 1.69
C LYS A 490 43.98 35.00 2.88
N THR A 491 43.47 36.21 2.65
CA THR A 491 42.96 37.09 3.71
C THR A 491 41.74 36.49 4.40
N VAL A 492 40.75 36.00 3.64
CA VAL A 492 39.53 35.37 4.16
C VAL A 492 39.84 34.04 4.87
N SER A 493 40.85 33.28 4.41
CA SER A 493 41.25 32.01 5.03
C SER A 493 41.71 32.12 6.48
N LYS A 494 42.15 33.31 6.92
CA LYS A 494 42.50 33.60 8.34
C LYS A 494 41.28 33.55 9.28
N GLN A 495 40.06 33.49 8.76
CA GLN A 495 38.82 33.34 9.53
C GLN A 495 38.41 31.88 9.76
N LEU A 496 39.15 30.91 9.20
CA LEU A 496 38.93 29.50 9.52
C LEU A 496 39.41 29.22 10.95
N PRO A 497 38.68 28.42 11.75
CA PRO A 497 39.15 28.02 13.07
C PRO A 497 40.46 27.22 12.98
N PRO A 498 41.34 27.30 13.99
CA PRO A 498 42.62 26.59 13.98
C PRO A 498 42.40 25.07 13.91
N VAL A 499 43.31 24.36 13.23
CA VAL A 499 43.19 22.91 12.96
C VAL A 499 42.98 22.10 14.26
N SER A 500 43.65 22.50 15.34
CA SER A 500 43.52 21.89 16.68
C SER A 500 42.12 21.93 17.28
N GLU A 501 41.30 22.93 16.90
CA GLU A 501 39.90 23.05 17.32
C GLU A 501 38.99 22.19 16.44
N ILE A 502 39.28 22.13 15.13
CA ILE A 502 38.57 21.26 14.17
C ILE A 502 38.80 19.77 14.50
N THR A 503 39.99 19.39 14.97
CA THR A 503 40.32 18.01 15.36
C THR A 503 39.87 17.62 16.77
N ARG A 504 39.24 18.52 17.54
CA ARG A 504 38.88 18.27 18.94
C ARG A 504 37.73 17.27 19.07
N GLY A 505 38.09 16.00 19.24
CA GLY A 505 37.15 14.86 19.24
C GLY A 505 37.23 14.00 17.96
N VAL A 506 38.12 14.32 17.03
CA VAL A 506 38.50 13.47 15.91
C VAL A 506 39.64 12.56 16.38
N ASP A 507 39.30 11.32 16.73
CA ASP A 507 40.31 10.32 17.05
C ASP A 507 41.10 9.91 15.79
N VAL A 508 42.38 10.25 15.78
CA VAL A 508 43.31 9.97 14.68
C VAL A 508 43.57 8.47 14.55
N ASP A 509 43.65 7.73 15.66
CA ASP A 509 43.88 6.28 15.64
C ASP A 509 42.68 5.53 15.05
N THR A 510 41.45 5.98 15.36
CA THR A 510 40.23 5.49 14.68
C THR A 510 40.21 5.82 13.18
N LEU A 511 40.75 6.98 12.78
CA LEU A 511 40.79 7.39 11.38
C LEU A 511 41.85 6.64 10.56
N GLU A 512 43.03 6.40 11.11
CA GLU A 512 44.10 5.62 10.46
C GLU A 512 43.81 4.10 10.47
N SER A 513 43.14 3.59 11.50
CA SER A 513 42.65 2.19 11.52
C SER A 513 41.44 1.94 10.61
N THR A 514 40.74 3.00 10.16
CA THR A 514 39.66 2.91 9.16
C THR A 514 40.23 2.61 7.78
N SER A 515 40.48 1.32 7.54
CA SER A 515 41.14 0.79 6.33
C SER A 515 40.50 1.29 5.02
N TRP A 516 41.18 2.20 4.33
CA TRP A 516 40.89 2.66 2.97
C TRP A 516 41.11 1.54 1.93
N THR A 517 40.19 0.58 1.84
CA THR A 517 40.30 -0.56 0.90
C THR A 517 39.91 -0.19 -0.53
N MET A 518 40.60 0.80 -1.14
CA MET A 518 40.53 1.10 -2.58
C MET A 518 41.84 1.76 -3.10
N GLY A 519 42.88 0.94 -3.33
CA GLY A 519 43.69 1.16 -4.55
C GLY A 519 45.19 1.50 -4.47
N THR A 520 46.03 0.75 -3.75
CA THR A 520 47.48 0.66 -4.06
C THR A 520 47.94 -0.80 -4.21
N ARG A 521 48.53 -1.13 -5.37
CA ARG A 521 49.18 -2.42 -5.66
C ARG A 521 50.49 -2.21 -6.43
N TYR A 522 51.57 -2.00 -5.69
CA TYR A 522 52.99 -2.07 -6.08
C TYR A 522 53.77 -1.80 -4.78
N ILE A 523 54.82 -2.53 -4.33
CA ILE A 523 55.66 -3.64 -4.85
C ILE A 523 55.87 -4.68 -3.71
N LYS A 524 56.40 -5.90 -3.98
CA LYS A 524 56.97 -6.77 -2.93
C LYS A 524 58.15 -7.64 -3.45
N ARG A 525 59.17 -7.85 -2.59
CA ARG A 525 60.44 -8.63 -2.77
C ARG A 525 61.48 -7.95 -3.68
N GLY A 526 62.78 -7.79 -3.34
CA GLY A 526 63.53 -7.98 -2.06
C GLY A 526 63.94 -9.43 -1.71
N GLY A 527 65.12 -9.74 -1.16
CA GLY A 527 66.31 -8.93 -0.76
C GLY A 527 67.11 -9.61 0.41
N LYS A 528 68.45 -9.40 0.55
CA LYS A 528 69.35 -9.91 1.63
C LYS A 528 70.85 -9.54 1.41
N SER A 529 71.56 -9.06 2.47
CA SER A 529 72.90 -9.54 2.95
C SER A 529 73.48 -8.63 4.05
N GLU A 530 74.05 -9.19 5.13
CA GLU A 530 74.81 -8.49 6.20
C GLU A 530 76.30 -8.89 6.14
N PRO A 531 77.23 -8.14 6.80
CA PRO A 531 77.63 -8.50 8.18
C PRO A 531 77.99 -7.31 9.11
N THR A 532 78.30 -7.59 10.39
CA THR A 532 78.83 -6.66 11.42
C THR A 532 80.05 -7.29 12.13
N PRO A 533 81.03 -6.53 12.66
CA PRO A 533 80.94 -5.76 13.92
C PRO A 533 81.46 -4.31 13.79
N GLY A 534 81.03 -3.28 14.55
CA GLY A 534 81.17 -3.10 16.00
C GLY A 534 82.51 -2.37 16.30
N LYS A 535 82.59 -1.20 16.95
CA LYS A 535 81.64 -0.32 17.68
C LYS A 535 81.99 1.16 17.30
N PHE A 536 81.31 2.25 17.67
CA PHE A 536 80.14 2.52 18.53
C PHE A 536 79.41 3.80 18.02
N GLY A 537 78.86 4.67 18.89
CA GLY A 537 78.76 6.14 18.70
C GLY A 537 78.21 6.71 17.38
N LYS A 538 77.06 6.23 16.89
CA LYS A 538 76.53 6.50 15.53
C LYS A 538 75.67 7.78 15.44
N SER A 539 75.50 8.48 14.31
CA SER A 539 76.28 8.68 13.05
C SER A 539 75.58 9.79 12.21
N PRO A 540 76.28 10.64 11.41
CA PRO A 540 75.67 11.80 10.73
C PRO A 540 75.73 11.80 9.17
N SER A 541 75.02 12.76 8.54
CA SER A 541 75.19 13.30 7.15
C SER A 541 75.00 12.33 5.94
N GLY A 542 74.77 12.76 4.69
CA GLY A 542 74.39 14.09 4.17
C GLY A 542 74.69 14.29 2.65
N THR A 543 73.74 14.88 1.89
CA THR A 543 73.88 15.61 0.58
C THR A 543 74.48 14.95 -0.69
N GLY A 544 74.01 15.40 -1.87
CA GLY A 544 74.58 15.15 -3.23
C GLY A 544 73.87 14.03 -4.03
N GLU A 545 73.39 14.19 -5.29
CA GLU A 545 73.97 14.68 -6.57
C GLU A 545 74.79 13.59 -7.32
N GLU A 546 74.67 13.35 -8.64
CA GLU A 546 73.76 13.89 -9.69
C GLU A 546 73.75 12.97 -10.98
N LEU A 547 73.09 13.41 -12.06
CA LEU A 547 73.29 13.09 -13.51
C LEU A 547 72.79 11.78 -14.20
N ILE A 548 72.06 12.02 -15.33
CA ILE A 548 72.20 11.35 -16.67
C ILE A 548 71.71 9.87 -16.80
N GLN A 549 70.87 9.43 -17.77
CA GLN A 549 70.72 9.81 -19.20
C GLN A 549 69.29 9.60 -19.80
N LYS A 550 69.12 9.85 -21.11
CA LYS A 550 67.85 9.93 -21.88
C LYS A 550 67.64 8.71 -22.81
N LYS A 551 66.38 8.25 -23.06
CA LYS A 551 65.77 8.12 -24.43
C LYS A 551 64.34 7.49 -24.56
N LYS A 552 63.44 8.32 -25.10
CA LYS A 552 62.24 8.14 -25.97
C LYS A 552 61.74 6.73 -26.46
N ARG A 553 60.46 6.46 -26.15
CA ARG A 553 59.28 6.18 -27.06
C ARG A 553 59.02 4.84 -27.82
N LYS A 554 57.82 4.28 -27.52
CA LYS A 554 56.67 3.87 -28.39
C LYS A 554 56.54 2.49 -29.09
N HIS A 555 55.47 1.76 -28.69
CA HIS A 555 54.57 0.86 -29.47
C HIS A 555 55.15 -0.39 -30.19
N LYS A 556 54.43 -1.49 -30.49
CA LYS A 556 53.01 -1.94 -30.39
C LYS A 556 53.03 -3.44 -29.93
N LYS A 557 52.06 -4.38 -30.02
CA LYS A 557 50.70 -4.58 -30.64
C LYS A 557 49.95 -5.63 -29.77
N GLY A 558 48.61 -5.62 -29.69
CA GLY A 558 47.82 -6.65 -28.96
C GLY A 558 47.51 -7.94 -29.76
N LYS A 559 47.01 -9.00 -29.10
CA LYS A 559 46.59 -10.28 -29.73
C LYS A 559 45.07 -10.54 -29.60
N LEU A 560 44.50 -11.26 -30.57
CA LEU A 560 43.07 -11.62 -30.68
C LEU A 560 42.76 -13.06 -30.18
N PRO A 561 41.47 -13.43 -29.95
CA PRO A 561 41.06 -14.76 -29.50
C PRO A 561 41.12 -15.88 -30.57
N LYS A 562 41.06 -17.13 -30.12
CA LYS A 562 41.58 -18.35 -30.80
C LYS A 562 40.91 -18.83 -32.11
N ASN A 563 39.79 -18.26 -32.57
CA ASN A 563 39.17 -18.61 -33.86
C ASN A 563 39.03 -17.35 -34.72
N TYR A 564 40.15 -16.88 -35.29
CA TYR A 564 40.19 -15.75 -36.22
C TYR A 564 40.91 -16.20 -37.50
N ASP A 565 40.17 -16.32 -38.58
CA ASP A 565 40.72 -16.50 -39.92
C ASP A 565 41.10 -15.11 -40.48
N PRO A 566 42.36 -14.85 -40.81
CA PRO A 566 42.81 -13.54 -41.30
C PRO A 566 42.41 -13.26 -42.75
N ASN A 567 41.87 -14.23 -43.50
CA ASN A 567 41.53 -14.09 -44.92
C ASN A 567 40.04 -13.78 -45.17
N VAL A 568 39.25 -13.52 -44.13
CA VAL A 568 37.83 -13.14 -44.24
C VAL A 568 37.60 -11.80 -43.53
N ASP A 569 37.13 -10.80 -44.28
CA ASP A 569 36.82 -9.48 -43.73
C ASP A 569 35.72 -9.56 -42.65
N PRO A 570 35.88 -8.88 -41.49
CA PRO A 570 34.88 -8.94 -40.42
C PRO A 570 33.54 -8.29 -40.81
N ASP A 571 32.44 -9.03 -40.60
CA ASP A 571 31.04 -8.57 -40.70
C ASP A 571 30.86 -7.08 -40.32
N PRO A 572 30.53 -6.19 -41.29
CA PRO A 572 30.37 -4.77 -41.05
C PRO A 572 29.27 -4.41 -40.04
N GLU A 573 28.31 -5.30 -39.75
CA GLU A 573 27.23 -5.05 -38.79
C GLU A 573 27.57 -5.54 -37.37
N ARG A 574 28.78 -6.04 -37.14
CA ARG A 574 29.17 -6.71 -35.88
C ARG A 574 29.12 -5.81 -34.65
N TRP A 575 29.20 -4.49 -34.82
CA TRP A 575 29.08 -3.48 -33.77
C TRP A 575 27.63 -2.98 -33.54
N LEU A 576 26.70 -3.26 -34.45
CA LEU A 576 25.29 -2.90 -34.27
C LEU A 576 24.59 -3.82 -33.25
N PRO A 577 23.60 -3.32 -32.50
CA PRO A 577 22.69 -4.16 -31.71
C PRO A 577 22.09 -5.30 -32.53
N ARG A 578 21.92 -6.47 -31.92
CA ARG A 578 21.47 -7.72 -32.60
C ARG A 578 20.09 -7.63 -33.28
N ARG A 579 19.37 -6.51 -33.16
CA ARG A 579 18.06 -6.23 -33.78
C ARG A 579 18.15 -5.42 -35.08
N GLU A 580 19.30 -4.79 -35.33
CA GLU A 580 19.54 -3.88 -36.48
C GLU A 580 20.46 -4.48 -37.54
N ARG A 581 20.98 -5.70 -37.32
CA ARG A 581 21.75 -6.45 -38.31
C ARG A 581 20.84 -7.07 -39.37
N SER A 582 21.23 -7.07 -40.63
CA SER A 582 20.62 -7.78 -41.76
C SER A 582 20.25 -9.23 -41.46
N THR A 583 21.05 -9.91 -40.63
CA THR A 583 20.83 -11.30 -40.19
C THR A 583 19.65 -11.48 -39.21
N TYR A 584 19.04 -10.39 -38.71
CA TYR A 584 17.95 -10.42 -37.74
C TYR A 584 16.57 -10.64 -38.38
N LYS A 585 16.18 -11.92 -38.56
CA LYS A 585 14.81 -12.28 -38.96
C LYS A 585 13.79 -12.08 -37.83
N LYS A 586 13.18 -10.89 -37.81
CA LYS A 586 12.06 -10.47 -36.96
C LYS A 586 10.83 -11.38 -37.20
N LYS A 587 10.38 -12.15 -36.21
CA LYS A 587 9.12 -12.92 -36.29
C LYS A 587 7.93 -12.01 -35.94
N LYS A 588 6.86 -12.09 -36.74
CA LYS A 588 5.81 -11.06 -36.87
C LYS A 588 4.67 -11.25 -35.85
N ASP A 589 4.21 -10.15 -35.25
CA ASP A 589 3.00 -10.09 -34.41
C ASP A 589 1.70 -10.31 -35.20
N LYS A 590 0.67 -10.86 -34.53
CA LYS A 590 -0.62 -10.16 -34.29
C LYS A 590 -1.57 -10.90 -33.33
N ARG A 591 -2.47 -10.15 -32.70
CA ARG A 591 -3.56 -10.59 -31.78
C ARG A 591 -4.92 -10.66 -32.48
N GLY A 592 -5.88 -11.39 -31.89
CA GLY A 592 -7.33 -11.36 -32.23
C GLY A 592 -7.71 -12.08 -33.53
N ALA A 593 -8.96 -12.19 -33.97
CA ALA A 593 -10.30 -12.10 -33.34
C ALA A 593 -11.32 -12.67 -34.38
N THR A 594 -12.64 -12.82 -34.16
CA THR A 594 -13.40 -13.76 -33.27
C THR A 594 -14.37 -14.57 -34.21
N ALA A 595 -15.53 -15.17 -33.94
CA ALA A 595 -16.48 -15.29 -32.81
C ALA A 595 -17.51 -16.44 -33.09
N ILE A 596 -18.44 -16.70 -32.15
CA ILE A 596 -19.86 -17.14 -32.37
C ILE A 596 -20.13 -18.54 -32.99
N GLY A 597 -21.16 -19.30 -32.59
CA GLY A 597 -22.15 -19.09 -31.50
C GLY A 597 -23.46 -19.88 -31.69
N LYS A 598 -24.51 -19.54 -30.92
CA LYS A 598 -25.76 -20.30 -30.62
C LYS A 598 -25.51 -21.51 -29.69
N GLY A 599 -26.32 -21.84 -28.67
CA GLY A 599 -27.64 -21.35 -28.20
C GLY A 599 -28.62 -22.53 -28.07
N THR A 600 -29.56 -22.66 -27.12
CA THR A 600 -30.05 -21.84 -25.97
C THR A 600 -30.90 -22.73 -25.03
N GLN A 601 -31.36 -22.21 -23.86
CA GLN A 601 -32.29 -22.85 -22.88
C GLN A 601 -31.70 -24.01 -22.04
N GLY A 602 -32.16 -24.32 -20.82
CA GLY A 602 -33.06 -23.57 -19.92
C GLY A 602 -33.73 -24.47 -18.85
N ALA A 603 -33.77 -24.02 -17.58
CA ALA A 603 -34.41 -24.68 -16.41
C ALA A 603 -33.79 -26.05 -15.97
N ALA A 604 -33.94 -26.54 -14.73
CA ALA A 604 -34.18 -25.91 -13.41
C ALA A 604 -33.82 -26.90 -12.27
N ALA A 605 -33.73 -26.40 -11.03
CA ALA A 605 -33.51 -27.14 -9.77
C ALA A 605 -32.18 -27.95 -9.69
N GLY A 606 -31.73 -28.43 -8.54
CA GLY A 606 -32.19 -28.22 -7.16
C GLY A 606 -31.09 -28.70 -6.19
N ALA A 607 -31.14 -28.26 -4.93
CA ALA A 607 -30.22 -28.72 -3.89
C ALA A 607 -31.00 -29.59 -2.88
N GLU A 608 -30.38 -30.66 -2.36
CA GLU A 608 -30.01 -30.77 -0.94
C GLU A 608 -29.48 -32.19 -0.60
N GLU A 609 -29.15 -32.37 0.66
CA GLU A 609 -28.19 -33.29 1.24
C GLU A 609 -28.71 -34.70 1.60
N PHE A 610 -27.79 -35.48 2.17
CA PHE A 610 -27.99 -36.39 3.31
C PHE A 610 -28.39 -37.88 3.13
N THR A 611 -27.39 -38.71 3.49
CA THR A 611 -27.42 -39.86 4.43
C THR A 611 -28.10 -41.21 4.12
N THR A 612 -27.25 -42.25 4.29
CA THR A 612 -27.47 -43.54 4.99
C THR A 612 -28.43 -44.61 4.45
N LEU A 613 -27.81 -45.78 4.17
CA LEU A 613 -28.20 -47.12 4.65
C LEU A 613 -29.60 -47.67 4.26
N ALA A 614 -29.61 -48.44 3.16
CA ALA A 614 -29.94 -49.88 3.04
C ALA A 614 -30.94 -50.57 4.02
N PRO A 615 -31.65 -51.67 3.62
CA PRO A 615 -31.43 -52.51 2.42
C PRO A 615 -32.71 -52.82 1.58
N SER A 616 -32.56 -53.74 0.62
CA SER A 616 -33.53 -54.35 -0.32
C SER A 616 -34.50 -55.37 0.36
N PRO A 617 -35.42 -56.14 -0.32
CA PRO A 617 -35.57 -56.37 -1.78
C PRO A 617 -37.02 -56.55 -2.35
N SER A 618 -37.08 -56.95 -3.65
CA SER A 618 -38.21 -57.62 -4.38
C SER A 618 -39.51 -56.82 -4.66
N ALA A 619 -40.25 -57.03 -5.76
CA ALA A 619 -40.01 -57.72 -7.05
C ALA A 619 -41.08 -57.30 -8.12
N SER A 620 -40.93 -57.76 -9.37
CA SER A 620 -41.91 -57.68 -10.51
C SER A 620 -42.25 -56.27 -11.06
N ALA A 621 -42.56 -56.06 -12.36
CA ALA A 621 -42.49 -56.92 -13.55
C ALA A 621 -42.27 -56.09 -14.85
N THR A 622 -41.92 -56.76 -15.95
CA THR A 622 -42.04 -56.31 -17.36
C THR A 622 -43.51 -56.39 -17.83
N PRO A 623 -43.95 -55.85 -19.02
CA PRO A 623 -43.22 -55.53 -20.26
C PRO A 623 -43.45 -54.05 -20.74
N THR A 624 -43.28 -53.56 -21.98
CA THR A 624 -43.15 -54.15 -23.35
C THR A 624 -42.42 -53.19 -24.31
N SER A 625 -41.86 -53.69 -25.42
CA SER A 625 -41.52 -52.91 -26.63
C SER A 625 -42.62 -53.08 -27.70
N PRO A 626 -42.65 -52.36 -28.87
CA PRO A 626 -41.84 -52.83 -30.02
C PRO A 626 -41.48 -51.80 -31.14
N ASN A 627 -40.38 -52.08 -31.88
CA ASN A 627 -40.18 -51.86 -33.34
C ASN A 627 -40.37 -50.41 -33.93
N VAL A 628 -40.06 -50.02 -35.18
CA VAL A 628 -39.40 -50.57 -36.41
C VAL A 628 -38.78 -49.35 -37.17
N ALA A 629 -37.89 -49.35 -38.17
CA ALA A 629 -37.09 -50.31 -38.96
C ALA A 629 -35.78 -49.63 -39.48
N GLY A 630 -35.05 -50.28 -40.40
CA GLY A 630 -34.13 -49.60 -41.36
C GLY A 630 -34.86 -49.19 -42.66
N PRO A 631 -34.17 -48.72 -43.74
CA PRO A 631 -33.29 -49.64 -44.49
C PRO A 631 -32.12 -49.04 -45.34
N ARG A 632 -31.09 -49.87 -45.64
CA ARG A 632 -30.33 -49.97 -46.93
C ARG A 632 -29.49 -48.74 -47.41
N GLN A 633 -28.49 -48.81 -48.33
CA GLN A 633 -27.80 -49.91 -49.03
C GLN A 633 -26.43 -49.49 -49.63
N ASN A 634 -25.49 -50.45 -49.83
CA ASN A 634 -24.52 -50.60 -50.95
C ASN A 634 -23.52 -49.46 -51.32
N LYS A 635 -22.35 -49.68 -51.95
CA LYS A 635 -21.54 -50.83 -52.46
C LYS A 635 -20.09 -50.65 -51.91
N GLY A 636 -19.13 -51.58 -51.91
CA GLY A 636 -18.74 -52.63 -52.87
C GLY A 636 -17.51 -52.15 -53.69
N GLY A 637 -16.40 -52.89 -53.91
CA GLY A 637 -16.12 -54.32 -53.71
C GLY A 637 -14.70 -54.64 -53.20
N ASN A 638 -14.13 -55.80 -53.58
CA ASN A 638 -13.34 -56.64 -52.65
C ASN A 638 -12.01 -57.23 -53.20
N LYS A 639 -11.22 -57.80 -52.29
CA LYS A 639 -9.96 -58.56 -52.46
C LYS A 639 -10.06 -59.77 -53.41
N LYS A 640 -8.91 -60.26 -53.87
CA LYS A 640 -8.68 -61.70 -54.17
C LYS A 640 -7.31 -62.17 -53.63
N LYS A 641 -7.27 -63.39 -53.05
CA LYS A 641 -6.04 -64.20 -52.86
C LYS A 641 -6.40 -65.69 -52.67
N LYS A 642 -5.58 -66.60 -53.21
CA LYS A 642 -5.56 -68.08 -53.10
C LYS A 642 -4.16 -68.51 -53.62
N LYS A 643 -3.47 -69.57 -53.17
CA LYS A 643 -3.65 -70.56 -52.09
C LYS A 643 -2.34 -70.64 -51.24
N GLY A 644 -2.35 -71.41 -50.15
CA GLY A 644 -1.16 -72.03 -49.53
C GLY A 644 -1.38 -72.48 -48.07
N ARG A 645 -0.86 -73.66 -47.66
CA ARG A 645 -1.00 -74.33 -46.32
C ARG A 645 0.26 -75.23 -46.11
N PRO A 646 0.52 -75.92 -44.96
CA PRO A 646 -0.10 -75.88 -43.61
C PRO A 646 0.88 -75.91 -42.38
N GLY A 647 0.34 -75.85 -41.14
CA GLY A 647 0.93 -76.30 -39.85
C GLY A 647 1.43 -75.16 -38.90
N SER A 648 1.11 -75.01 -37.59
CA SER A 648 0.76 -75.86 -36.39
C SER A 648 1.97 -76.09 -35.44
N PHE A 649 1.94 -76.10 -34.09
CA PHE A 649 0.94 -75.89 -32.98
C PHE A 649 1.75 -75.93 -31.62
N PRO A 650 1.19 -75.95 -30.37
CA PRO A 650 0.02 -75.26 -29.76
C PRO A 650 0.25 -74.64 -28.33
N ASP A 651 -0.67 -73.75 -27.91
CA ASP A 651 -1.33 -73.50 -26.58
C ASP A 651 -0.68 -73.54 -25.15
N ILE A 652 -1.52 -73.13 -24.16
CA ILE A 652 -1.53 -73.36 -22.68
C ILE A 652 -0.89 -72.24 -21.79
N SER A 653 -1.43 -71.79 -20.63
CA SER A 653 -2.83 -71.57 -20.14
C SER A 653 -2.87 -70.72 -18.83
N THR A 654 -4.10 -70.40 -18.35
CA THR A 654 -4.53 -70.23 -16.93
C THR A 654 -3.89 -69.21 -15.95
N ASN A 655 -4.68 -68.17 -15.61
CA ASN A 655 -5.40 -67.94 -14.33
C ASN A 655 -4.71 -67.81 -12.93
N VAL A 656 -5.39 -67.03 -12.06
CA VAL A 656 -5.30 -66.96 -10.58
C VAL A 656 -3.98 -66.38 -9.98
N ALA A 657 -3.95 -65.85 -8.75
CA ALA A 657 -4.57 -64.65 -8.17
C ALA A 657 -4.34 -64.61 -6.62
N ARG A 658 -4.18 -63.40 -6.05
CA ARG A 658 -4.36 -63.03 -4.61
C ARG A 658 -3.43 -63.62 -3.51
N LYS A 659 -2.96 -62.68 -2.66
CA LYS A 659 -2.87 -62.76 -1.17
C LYS A 659 -1.80 -63.69 -0.54
N GLN A 660 -1.36 -63.52 0.74
CA GLN A 660 -1.31 -62.34 1.66
C GLN A 660 -0.47 -62.70 2.92
N THR A 661 0.38 -61.78 3.44
CA THR A 661 1.05 -61.83 4.78
C THR A 661 1.94 -63.09 5.03
N THR A 662 2.73 -63.29 6.11
CA THR A 662 2.89 -62.69 7.47
C THR A 662 4.34 -63.05 7.94
N VAL A 663 5.23 -62.15 8.38
CA VAL A 663 5.47 -61.64 9.77
C VAL A 663 6.64 -62.31 10.55
N ILE A 664 7.46 -61.45 11.19
CA ILE A 664 8.35 -61.67 12.38
C ILE A 664 9.85 -62.13 12.26
N GLN A 665 10.70 -61.32 12.93
CA GLN A 665 12.01 -61.52 13.63
C GLN A 665 13.25 -62.20 12.99
N THR A 666 14.29 -61.37 12.73
CA THR A 666 15.60 -61.23 13.45
C THR A 666 16.16 -62.40 14.31
N PRO A 667 17.50 -62.55 14.54
CA PRO A 667 18.56 -61.49 14.47
C PRO A 667 19.98 -61.87 13.92
N SER A 668 20.86 -60.86 13.90
CA SER A 668 22.31 -60.87 14.26
C SER A 668 23.43 -61.49 13.39
N THR A 669 24.60 -60.85 13.52
CA THR A 669 26.00 -61.33 13.39
C THR A 669 26.56 -61.76 12.03
N SER A 670 27.13 -60.75 11.35
CA SER A 670 28.44 -60.73 10.67
C SER A 670 29.57 -61.45 11.45
N PRO A 671 30.70 -61.88 10.82
CA PRO A 671 31.81 -60.93 10.54
C PRO A 671 32.73 -61.26 9.31
N THR A 672 33.81 -60.47 9.16
CA THR A 672 35.10 -60.75 8.44
C THR A 672 35.07 -60.98 6.91
N THR A 673 35.60 -60.10 6.04
CA THR A 673 37.03 -59.79 5.68
C THR A 673 37.75 -60.93 4.94
N HIS A 674 38.68 -60.75 3.98
CA HIS A 674 39.45 -59.58 3.50
C HIS A 674 40.09 -59.89 2.11
N LYS A 675 40.68 -58.87 1.43
CA LYS A 675 41.77 -58.98 0.42
C LYS A 675 41.45 -59.62 -0.95
N ASP A 676 42.33 -59.58 -1.95
CA ASP A 676 43.05 -58.44 -2.59
C ASP A 676 43.78 -58.95 -3.86
N SER A 677 43.71 -58.20 -4.98
CA SER A 677 44.67 -58.26 -6.12
C SER A 677 44.74 -59.60 -6.91
N VAL A 678 45.48 -59.81 -8.03
CA VAL A 678 45.87 -59.02 -9.24
C VAL A 678 46.32 -60.03 -10.33
N SER A 679 46.22 -59.67 -11.63
CA SER A 679 46.83 -60.36 -12.81
C SER A 679 46.30 -61.79 -13.13
N GLU A 680 46.42 -62.39 -14.33
CA GLU A 680 46.98 -61.99 -15.65
C GLU A 680 46.46 -62.91 -16.80
N LEU A 681 47.01 -62.77 -18.04
CA LEU A 681 47.02 -63.76 -19.16
C LEU A 681 45.67 -64.10 -19.90
N VAL A 682 45.58 -64.52 -21.19
CA VAL A 682 46.49 -64.46 -22.38
C VAL A 682 45.79 -64.85 -23.72
N VAL A 683 46.37 -64.48 -24.90
CA VAL A 683 46.21 -65.10 -26.27
C VAL A 683 44.84 -64.95 -27.00
N ALA A 684 44.69 -64.79 -28.34
CA ALA A 684 45.62 -64.80 -29.50
C ALA A 684 45.14 -63.93 -30.71
N LYS A 685 46.09 -63.61 -31.63
CA LYS A 685 46.03 -63.56 -33.14
C LYS A 685 44.78 -62.95 -33.84
N ILE A 686 44.83 -62.13 -34.91
CA ILE A 686 45.86 -61.60 -35.87
C ILE A 686 45.19 -60.36 -36.59
N THR A 687 45.67 -59.54 -37.55
CA THR A 687 46.78 -59.39 -38.55
C THR A 687 47.05 -57.88 -38.77
N SER A 688 48.28 -57.38 -38.90
CA SER A 688 49.01 -56.99 -40.15
C SER A 688 48.22 -56.22 -41.24
N LYS A 689 48.71 -55.14 -41.89
CA LYS A 689 50.06 -54.52 -42.02
C LYS A 689 49.86 -52.99 -42.39
N ILE A 690 50.54 -51.98 -41.79
CA ILE A 690 51.90 -51.41 -42.08
C ILE A 690 51.91 -50.48 -43.35
N TYR A 691 52.58 -49.30 -43.43
CA TYR A 691 53.78 -48.75 -42.74
C TYR A 691 53.89 -47.19 -42.63
N LEU A 692 54.60 -46.72 -41.58
CA LEU A 692 55.63 -45.64 -41.48
C LEU A 692 55.35 -44.11 -41.63
N ASN A 693 56.34 -43.33 -41.15
CA ASN A 693 56.39 -41.86 -40.99
C ASN A 693 57.45 -41.22 -41.91
N HIS A 694 57.46 -39.87 -42.09
CA HIS A 694 58.51 -38.95 -41.56
C HIS A 694 58.43 -37.47 -42.07
N THR A 695 59.11 -36.57 -41.31
CA THR A 695 59.79 -35.30 -41.69
C THR A 695 59.10 -34.17 -42.51
N ALA A 696 58.85 -33.04 -41.81
CA ALA A 696 59.53 -31.72 -41.97
C ALA A 696 59.44 -30.84 -43.26
N THR A 697 59.69 -29.54 -43.02
CA THR A 697 60.18 -28.46 -43.94
C THR A 697 59.21 -27.73 -44.90
N SER A 698 58.78 -26.53 -44.47
CA SER A 698 58.91 -25.18 -45.08
C SER A 698 58.81 -24.89 -46.61
N ILE A 699 58.59 -23.59 -46.95
CA ILE A 699 58.81 -22.89 -48.26
C ILE A 699 57.75 -23.17 -49.37
N THR A 700 57.25 -22.23 -50.21
CA THR A 700 57.03 -20.74 -50.19
C THR A 700 56.01 -20.29 -51.30
N VAL A 701 55.62 -19.00 -51.29
CA VAL A 701 55.23 -18.15 -52.47
C VAL A 701 53.79 -18.20 -53.05
N SER A 702 53.38 -17.08 -53.64
CA SER A 702 52.03 -16.71 -54.18
C SER A 702 52.08 -16.62 -55.75
N PRO A 703 51.32 -15.80 -56.56
CA PRO A 703 50.41 -14.66 -56.27
C PRO A 703 49.13 -14.51 -57.18
N ALA A 704 48.44 -13.35 -57.00
CA ALA A 704 47.69 -12.56 -58.01
C ALA A 704 46.26 -12.99 -58.48
N ARG A 705 45.34 -12.10 -58.97
CA ARG A 705 45.02 -10.65 -58.71
C ARG A 705 43.70 -10.23 -59.43
N LYS A 706 43.12 -9.06 -59.06
CA LYS A 706 42.01 -8.25 -59.68
C LYS A 706 40.56 -8.63 -59.25
N VAL A 707 39.58 -7.74 -58.93
CA VAL A 707 39.18 -6.34 -59.28
C VAL A 707 38.21 -6.27 -60.49
N GLN A 708 37.06 -5.54 -60.54
CA GLN A 708 36.40 -4.56 -59.63
C GLN A 708 34.94 -5.00 -59.23
N ILE A 709 33.77 -4.31 -59.23
CA ILE A 709 33.25 -2.96 -59.65
C ILE A 709 31.96 -2.54 -58.84
N GLU A 710 31.23 -1.50 -59.27
CA GLU A 710 30.10 -0.73 -58.66
C GLU A 710 28.71 -1.01 -59.36
N ALA A 711 27.51 -0.44 -59.07
CA ALA A 711 26.82 0.08 -57.86
C ALA A 711 25.31 0.41 -58.14
N LYS A 712 24.53 0.78 -57.09
CA LYS A 712 23.26 1.58 -57.03
C LYS A 712 21.96 1.22 -57.81
N VAL A 713 20.97 0.70 -57.06
CA VAL A 713 19.58 1.21 -56.84
C VAL A 713 18.70 1.73 -58.01
N GLN A 714 17.48 1.16 -58.15
CA GLN A 714 16.23 1.91 -58.44
C GLN A 714 14.95 1.19 -57.91
N VAL A 715 13.78 1.85 -57.97
CA VAL A 715 12.52 1.46 -57.28
C VAL A 715 11.30 1.47 -58.22
N ARG A 716 10.33 0.55 -58.05
CA ARG A 716 8.95 0.65 -58.60
C ARG A 716 7.86 0.24 -57.59
N ARG A 717 6.61 0.67 -57.85
CA ARG A 717 5.38 0.57 -57.01
C ARG A 717 4.34 -0.41 -57.61
N LEU A 718 3.16 -0.50 -56.95
CA LEU A 718 1.81 -0.89 -57.42
C LEU A 718 1.37 -2.36 -57.18
N PRO A 719 0.04 -2.69 -57.14
CA PRO A 719 -1.15 -1.89 -56.81
C PRO A 719 -2.10 -2.58 -55.78
N LEU A 720 -3.38 -2.15 -55.68
CA LEU A 720 -4.44 -2.68 -54.81
C LEU A 720 -5.73 -3.06 -55.58
N SER A 721 -6.39 -4.15 -55.17
CA SER A 721 -7.84 -4.41 -55.26
C SER A 721 -8.26 -5.23 -54.01
N LYS A 722 -9.43 -5.11 -53.38
CA LYS A 722 -10.86 -4.95 -53.78
C LYS A 722 -11.56 -6.24 -54.29
N ASN A 723 -11.90 -7.16 -53.38
CA ASN A 723 -13.29 -7.32 -52.88
C ASN A 723 -13.48 -8.50 -51.88
N GLN A 724 -14.68 -8.55 -51.27
CA GLN A 724 -15.21 -9.52 -50.27
C GLN A 724 -15.14 -11.01 -50.70
N GLN A 725 -15.33 -12.05 -49.86
CA GLN A 725 -16.13 -12.19 -48.61
C GLN A 725 -15.42 -12.99 -47.47
N PHE A 726 -16.11 -13.21 -46.34
CA PHE A 726 -15.62 -13.86 -45.12
C PHE A 726 -15.83 -15.39 -45.08
N ILE A 727 -14.88 -16.12 -44.48
CA ILE A 727 -15.07 -17.50 -43.98
C ILE A 727 -14.77 -17.52 -42.47
N ASN A 728 -15.50 -18.32 -41.70
CA ASN A 728 -15.54 -18.24 -40.23
C ASN A 728 -14.28 -18.84 -39.55
N ARG A 729 -13.97 -18.35 -38.34
CA ARG A 729 -12.73 -18.62 -37.58
C ARG A 729 -12.70 -19.99 -36.91
N ASN A 730 -13.85 -20.60 -36.65
CA ASN A 730 -13.94 -21.80 -35.79
C ASN A 730 -13.35 -23.06 -36.43
N ASP A 731 -13.51 -23.25 -37.74
CA ASP A 731 -12.99 -24.45 -38.41
C ASP A 731 -11.45 -24.43 -38.51
N ARG A 732 -10.86 -23.24 -38.58
CA ARG A 732 -9.40 -23.04 -38.49
C ARG A 732 -8.84 -23.34 -37.09
N ILE A 733 -9.67 -23.41 -36.05
CA ILE A 733 -9.26 -23.80 -34.69
C ILE A 733 -9.28 -25.33 -34.53
N LYS A 734 -10.24 -26.04 -35.14
CA LYS A 734 -10.33 -27.51 -35.09
C LYS A 734 -9.08 -28.19 -35.65
N GLU A 735 -8.57 -27.72 -36.79
CA GLU A 735 -7.38 -28.32 -37.41
C GLU A 735 -6.08 -28.09 -36.59
N ILE A 736 -6.00 -27.00 -35.83
CA ILE A 736 -4.87 -26.73 -34.91
C ILE A 736 -4.88 -27.72 -33.73
N ILE A 737 -6.06 -28.04 -33.20
CA ILE A 737 -6.22 -29.05 -32.13
C ILE A 737 -5.80 -30.43 -32.63
N ARG A 738 -6.16 -30.78 -33.88
CA ARG A 738 -5.85 -32.08 -34.51
C ARG A 738 -4.34 -32.36 -34.64
N GLN A 739 -3.50 -31.33 -34.69
CA GLN A 739 -2.04 -31.46 -34.82
C GLN A 739 -1.29 -31.42 -33.47
N GLY A 740 -1.98 -31.31 -32.33
CA GLY A 740 -1.39 -31.15 -31.00
C GLY A 740 -0.71 -32.39 -30.37
N SER A 741 -0.49 -33.47 -31.13
CA SER A 741 -0.11 -34.77 -30.56
C SER A 741 1.38 -35.12 -30.65
N VAL A 742 2.02 -35.15 -29.47
CA VAL A 742 3.24 -35.92 -29.11
C VAL A 742 4.60 -35.52 -29.74
N LYS A 743 5.47 -34.93 -28.91
CA LYS A 743 6.77 -35.53 -28.52
C LYS A 743 7.37 -34.82 -27.28
N LYS A 744 8.01 -35.59 -26.38
CA LYS A 744 8.61 -35.08 -25.13
C LYS A 744 9.86 -34.24 -25.43
N ARG A 745 10.09 -33.15 -24.66
CA ARG A 745 11.39 -32.44 -24.64
C ARG A 745 12.37 -33.15 -23.69
N PRO A 746 13.68 -33.11 -23.96
CA PRO A 746 14.68 -33.64 -23.03
C PRO A 746 14.75 -32.83 -21.74
N THR A 747 15.09 -33.48 -20.64
CA THR A 747 15.26 -32.87 -19.31
C THR A 747 16.45 -31.91 -19.30
N LEU A 748 16.26 -30.67 -18.83
CA LEU A 748 17.38 -29.80 -18.47
C LEU A 748 18.12 -30.40 -17.26
N ASP A 749 19.45 -30.42 -17.34
CA ASP A 749 20.34 -30.66 -16.21
C ASP A 749 20.06 -29.65 -15.08
N PRO A 750 19.56 -30.09 -13.90
CA PRO A 750 19.29 -29.20 -12.77
C PRO A 750 20.56 -28.48 -12.27
N MET A 751 21.72 -29.13 -12.35
CA MET A 751 22.99 -28.59 -11.86
C MET A 751 23.48 -27.40 -12.70
N ARG A 752 22.90 -27.17 -13.89
CA ARG A 752 23.29 -26.08 -14.79
C ARG A 752 23.16 -24.69 -14.14
N ALA A 753 22.19 -24.48 -13.25
CA ALA A 753 22.04 -23.22 -12.53
C ALA A 753 23.15 -22.98 -11.49
N LEU A 754 23.72 -24.05 -10.94
CA LEU A 754 24.78 -23.99 -9.92
C LEU A 754 26.19 -23.98 -10.54
N LYS A 755 26.36 -24.50 -11.77
CA LYS A 755 27.65 -24.56 -12.47
C LYS A 755 28.30 -23.20 -12.74
N SER A 756 27.52 -22.12 -12.82
CA SER A 756 28.02 -20.73 -12.95
C SER A 756 28.35 -20.05 -11.62
N MET A 757 28.20 -20.73 -10.49
CA MET A 757 28.37 -20.17 -9.15
C MET A 757 29.55 -20.85 -8.44
N ALA A 758 30.51 -20.04 -7.99
CA ALA A 758 31.67 -20.51 -7.24
C ALA A 758 31.26 -21.15 -5.91
N ILE A 759 31.95 -22.21 -5.54
CA ILE A 759 31.90 -22.82 -4.20
C ILE A 759 32.44 -21.79 -3.19
N ALA A 760 31.85 -21.75 -2.00
CA ALA A 760 32.32 -20.92 -0.89
C ALA A 760 33.44 -21.66 -0.14
N ASP A 761 34.42 -20.88 0.32
CA ASP A 761 35.52 -21.35 1.15
C ASP A 761 34.98 -21.77 2.55
N PRO A 762 35.02 -23.07 2.94
CA PRO A 762 34.28 -23.58 4.11
C PRO A 762 34.66 -22.95 5.46
N GLU A 763 35.92 -22.52 5.59
CA GLU A 763 36.45 -21.82 6.77
C GLU A 763 35.87 -20.41 6.87
N LYS A 764 35.62 -19.78 5.71
CA LYS A 764 35.11 -18.40 5.59
C LYS A 764 33.58 -18.33 5.51
N VAL A 765 32.87 -19.46 5.58
CA VAL A 765 31.40 -19.48 5.67
C VAL A 765 30.97 -18.98 7.06
N GLN A 766 30.29 -17.84 7.10
CA GLN A 766 29.73 -17.29 8.33
C GLN A 766 28.41 -18.00 8.67
N ARG A 767 28.28 -18.48 9.91
CA ARG A 767 27.16 -19.31 10.37
C ARG A 767 26.38 -18.57 11.46
N ILE A 768 25.26 -17.96 11.07
CA ILE A 768 24.44 -17.09 11.90
C ILE A 768 23.33 -17.93 12.54
N ILE A 769 23.39 -18.14 13.86
CA ILE A 769 22.37 -18.85 14.63
C ILE A 769 21.39 -17.83 15.22
N LEU A 770 20.16 -17.82 14.71
CA LEU A 770 19.04 -17.08 15.27
C LEU A 770 18.31 -17.97 16.29
N LEU A 771 18.60 -17.73 17.57
CA LEU A 771 18.01 -18.44 18.71
C LEU A 771 16.87 -17.61 19.33
N THR A 772 15.74 -18.25 19.62
CA THR A 772 14.64 -17.69 20.43
C THR A 772 13.59 -18.78 20.77
N TYR A 773 12.40 -18.38 21.19
CA TYR A 773 11.28 -19.22 21.62
C TYR A 773 10.15 -19.27 20.57
N PHE A 774 9.27 -20.27 20.65
CA PHE A 774 8.06 -20.30 19.81
C PHE A 774 7.27 -18.99 19.95
N ARG A 775 6.90 -18.39 18.81
CA ARG A 775 6.13 -17.13 18.66
C ARG A 775 6.84 -15.81 19.02
N ALA A 776 8.12 -15.84 19.37
CA ALA A 776 8.92 -14.64 19.66
C ALA A 776 9.28 -13.75 18.44
N GLY A 777 8.91 -14.14 17.21
CA GLY A 777 9.02 -13.28 16.02
C GLY A 777 10.16 -13.62 15.04
N SER A 778 11.01 -14.60 15.36
CA SER A 778 12.19 -14.97 14.54
C SER A 778 11.92 -15.35 13.09
N THR A 779 10.69 -15.69 12.71
CA THR A 779 10.32 -15.88 11.29
C THR A 779 10.51 -14.60 10.50
N PHE A 780 10.13 -13.45 11.05
CA PHE A 780 10.30 -12.14 10.42
C PHE A 780 11.79 -11.76 10.35
N LEU A 781 12.53 -11.90 11.46
CA LEU A 781 13.96 -11.61 11.48
C LEU A 781 14.79 -12.51 10.56
N GLY A 782 14.50 -13.81 10.51
CA GLY A 782 15.16 -14.72 9.58
C GLY A 782 14.76 -14.47 8.12
N ASP A 783 13.52 -14.05 7.84
CA ASP A 783 13.10 -13.59 6.51
C ASP A 783 13.89 -12.33 6.07
N ILE A 784 14.23 -11.41 7.01
CA ILE A 784 15.12 -10.25 6.76
C ILE A 784 16.56 -10.70 6.47
N LEU A 785 17.14 -11.55 7.33
CA LEU A 785 18.55 -11.97 7.23
C LEU A 785 18.87 -12.69 5.91
N GLN A 786 17.91 -13.42 5.32
CA GLN A 786 18.09 -14.09 4.03
C GLN A 786 17.96 -13.19 2.78
N GLN A 787 17.69 -11.89 2.91
CA GLN A 787 17.46 -11.01 1.74
C GLN A 787 18.71 -10.72 0.89
N ASN A 788 19.90 -11.04 1.39
CA ASN A 788 21.14 -10.96 0.63
C ASN A 788 21.34 -12.20 -0.26
N TRP A 789 21.85 -11.98 -1.47
CA TRP A 789 22.02 -13.06 -2.45
C TRP A 789 23.03 -14.10 -1.97
N ARG A 790 22.73 -15.38 -2.23
CA ARG A 790 23.48 -16.58 -1.76
C ARG A 790 23.41 -16.83 -0.25
N THR A 791 22.59 -16.14 0.56
CA THR A 791 22.34 -16.59 1.94
C THR A 791 21.56 -17.90 1.94
N PHE A 792 22.05 -18.95 2.61
CA PHE A 792 21.34 -20.23 2.74
C PHE A 792 20.62 -20.28 4.08
N TYR A 793 19.29 -20.41 4.04
CA TYR A 793 18.42 -20.31 5.21
C TYR A 793 17.91 -21.68 5.66
N HIS A 794 18.29 -22.10 6.87
CA HIS A 794 17.78 -23.30 7.53
C HIS A 794 16.63 -22.89 8.46
N PHE A 795 15.39 -23.07 8.00
CA PHE A 795 14.19 -22.71 8.77
C PHE A 795 13.73 -23.88 9.66
N GLU A 796 13.96 -23.79 10.96
CA GLU A 796 13.53 -24.79 11.96
C GLU A 796 13.93 -26.25 11.64
N PRO A 797 15.22 -26.56 11.38
CA PRO A 797 15.64 -27.93 11.04
C PRO A 797 15.27 -28.96 12.13
N LEU A 798 15.31 -28.53 13.39
CA LEU A 798 14.95 -29.30 14.58
C LEU A 798 13.45 -29.64 14.72
N HIS A 799 12.59 -29.12 13.84
CA HIS A 799 11.17 -29.52 13.73
C HIS A 799 10.99 -31.02 13.43
N SER A 800 12.05 -31.70 12.98
CA SER A 800 12.08 -33.14 12.82
C SER A 800 12.15 -33.93 14.15
N LEU A 801 12.49 -33.29 15.28
CA LEU A 801 12.79 -33.96 16.57
C LEU A 801 11.79 -33.62 17.70
N THR A 802 11.17 -32.44 17.67
CA THR A 802 10.11 -32.04 18.61
C THR A 802 8.99 -31.27 17.91
N TYR A 803 7.75 -31.47 18.39
CA TYR A 803 6.58 -30.81 17.82
C TYR A 803 6.37 -29.42 18.45
N ASP A 804 6.07 -29.40 19.74
CA ASP A 804 5.58 -28.27 20.54
C ASP A 804 6.47 -27.93 21.76
N GLU A 805 7.47 -28.77 22.04
CA GLU A 805 8.47 -28.62 23.09
C GLU A 805 9.86 -28.20 22.53
N ARG A 806 10.76 -27.71 23.40
CA ARG A 806 12.19 -27.61 23.11
C ARG A 806 12.89 -28.97 23.28
N ILE A 807 14.10 -29.09 22.77
CA ILE A 807 14.90 -30.32 22.81
C ILE A 807 15.46 -30.53 24.23
N ASN A 808 14.99 -31.59 24.88
CA ASN A 808 15.61 -32.14 26.08
C ASN A 808 16.92 -32.87 25.75
N ASP A 809 17.75 -33.10 26.78
CA ASP A 809 19.11 -33.62 26.66
C ASP A 809 19.20 -35.00 25.97
N THR A 810 18.18 -35.86 26.10
CA THR A 810 18.17 -37.20 25.46
C THR A 810 18.19 -37.12 23.92
N LYS A 811 17.64 -36.03 23.36
CA LYS A 811 17.57 -35.78 21.91
C LYS A 811 18.76 -34.95 21.40
N ILE A 812 19.65 -34.46 22.27
CA ILE A 812 20.77 -33.58 21.89
C ILE A 812 21.78 -34.22 20.94
N PRO A 813 22.21 -35.49 21.11
CA PRO A 813 23.13 -36.12 20.15
C PRO A 813 22.55 -36.15 18.72
N GLN A 814 21.24 -36.39 18.58
CA GLN A 814 20.55 -36.36 17.28
C GLN A 814 20.44 -34.92 16.73
N ALA A 815 20.17 -33.95 17.61
CA ALA A 815 20.10 -32.53 17.25
C ALA A 815 21.45 -32.00 16.75
N PHE A 816 22.54 -32.28 17.46
CA PHE A 816 23.89 -31.85 17.09
C PHE A 816 24.35 -32.54 15.81
N ALA A 817 24.14 -33.86 15.67
CA ALA A 817 24.43 -34.57 14.43
C ALA A 817 23.66 -33.99 13.22
N LEU A 818 22.41 -33.55 13.40
CA LEU A 818 21.66 -32.89 12.34
C LEU A 818 22.21 -31.48 12.03
N ILE A 819 22.47 -30.66 13.05
CA ILE A 819 22.99 -29.29 12.89
C ILE A 819 24.34 -29.31 12.19
N ASP A 820 25.25 -30.18 12.61
CA ASP A 820 26.56 -30.36 12.01
C ASP A 820 26.46 -30.72 10.52
N ASN A 821 25.73 -31.80 10.21
CA ASN A 821 25.57 -32.25 8.83
C ASN A 821 25.01 -31.14 7.94
N ILE A 822 24.02 -30.35 8.37
CA ILE A 822 23.48 -29.29 7.51
C ILE A 822 24.35 -28.03 7.46
N LEU A 823 25.09 -27.67 8.52
CA LEU A 823 26.04 -26.53 8.49
C LEU A 823 27.35 -26.85 7.77
N ARG A 824 27.71 -28.13 7.64
CA ARG A 824 28.76 -28.65 6.74
C ARG A 824 28.21 -29.05 5.36
N CYS A 825 26.95 -28.69 5.04
CA CYS A 825 26.30 -28.92 3.74
C CYS A 825 26.18 -30.39 3.28
N ASN A 826 26.12 -31.33 4.22
CA ASN A 826 26.02 -32.77 4.03
C ASN A 826 24.58 -33.30 4.27
N PHE A 827 23.63 -32.82 3.49
CA PHE A 827 22.24 -33.30 3.50
C PHE A 827 22.11 -34.75 3.00
N THR A 828 23.14 -35.27 2.33
CA THR A 828 23.28 -36.69 1.98
C THR A 828 23.36 -37.62 3.19
N ASN A 829 23.98 -37.18 4.29
CA ASN A 829 24.04 -37.95 5.54
C ASN A 829 22.83 -37.66 6.44
N ALA A 830 22.26 -36.46 6.38
CA ALA A 830 21.00 -36.10 7.07
C ALA A 830 19.74 -36.73 6.44
N LYS A 831 19.76 -38.05 6.21
CA LYS A 831 18.75 -38.82 5.45
C LYS A 831 17.34 -38.62 5.98
N ASP A 832 17.14 -38.73 7.29
CA ASP A 832 15.80 -38.71 7.90
C ASP A 832 15.21 -37.30 7.90
N TYR A 833 16.05 -36.27 8.07
CA TYR A 833 15.67 -34.88 7.84
C TYR A 833 15.28 -34.61 6.38
N MET A 834 16.03 -35.16 5.42
CA MET A 834 15.69 -35.04 3.99
C MET A 834 14.41 -35.80 3.61
N GLN A 835 14.11 -36.92 4.27
CA GLN A 835 12.80 -37.57 4.18
C GLN A 835 11.70 -36.71 4.83
N TRP A 836 11.98 -36.11 5.98
CA TRP A 836 11.05 -35.27 6.74
C TRP A 836 10.60 -34.04 5.95
N VAL A 837 11.52 -33.23 5.42
CA VAL A 837 11.19 -32.00 4.66
C VAL A 837 10.52 -32.27 3.31
N LYS A 838 10.69 -33.48 2.75
CA LYS A 838 10.09 -33.90 1.48
C LYS A 838 8.59 -34.21 1.60
N LYS A 839 8.10 -34.57 2.80
CA LYS A 839 6.66 -34.78 3.08
C LYS A 839 5.87 -33.48 2.80
N PRO A 840 4.75 -33.50 2.05
CA PRO A 840 4.03 -32.27 1.66
C PRO A 840 3.68 -31.32 2.82
N SER A 841 3.29 -31.86 3.98
CA SER A 841 3.01 -31.11 5.21
C SER A 841 4.20 -30.28 5.71
N ASN A 842 5.42 -30.68 5.38
CA ASN A 842 6.67 -30.18 5.95
C ASN A 842 7.50 -29.38 4.92
N GLN A 843 7.06 -29.32 3.66
CA GLN A 843 7.80 -28.64 2.58
C GLN A 843 8.00 -27.14 2.85
N PHE A 844 7.24 -26.53 3.76
CA PHE A 844 7.46 -25.14 4.22
C PHE A 844 8.84 -24.91 4.87
N LEU A 845 9.46 -25.95 5.46
CA LEU A 845 10.79 -25.88 6.08
C LEU A 845 11.86 -25.53 5.04
N PHE A 846 11.75 -26.07 3.83
CA PHE A 846 12.57 -25.63 2.68
C PHE A 846 11.92 -24.49 1.91
N GLY A 847 10.59 -24.40 1.93
CA GLY A 847 9.75 -23.38 1.27
C GLY A 847 10.15 -21.94 1.54
N ARG A 848 10.79 -21.67 2.69
CA ARG A 848 11.28 -20.34 3.05
C ARG A 848 12.70 -20.03 2.59
N ASN A 849 13.51 -20.98 2.12
CA ASN A 849 14.90 -20.73 1.69
C ASN A 849 14.94 -20.11 0.28
N GLN A 850 15.05 -18.78 0.22
CA GLN A 850 14.95 -18.01 -1.02
C GLN A 850 16.04 -18.39 -2.04
N PHE A 851 17.27 -18.67 -1.60
CA PHE A 851 18.37 -19.05 -2.48
C PHE A 851 18.18 -20.45 -3.09
N LEU A 852 17.76 -21.42 -2.30
CA LEU A 852 17.47 -22.79 -2.77
C LEU A 852 16.30 -22.80 -3.78
N TRP A 853 15.23 -22.03 -3.53
CA TRP A 853 14.09 -21.96 -4.45
C TRP A 853 14.37 -21.23 -5.75
N VAL A 854 15.16 -20.15 -5.72
CA VAL A 854 15.61 -19.47 -6.94
C VAL A 854 16.49 -20.39 -7.80
N THR A 855 17.35 -21.19 -7.18
CA THR A 855 18.22 -22.13 -7.92
C THR A 855 17.49 -23.37 -8.43
N CYS A 856 16.48 -23.89 -7.71
CA CYS A 856 15.70 -25.07 -8.13
C CYS A 856 14.48 -24.75 -9.02
N HIS A 857 14.15 -23.47 -9.26
CA HIS A 857 12.88 -23.02 -9.87
C HIS A 857 12.46 -23.76 -11.16
N SER A 858 13.42 -24.21 -11.98
CA SER A 858 13.14 -24.96 -13.22
C SER A 858 12.58 -26.38 -12.99
N ASN A 859 12.77 -26.96 -11.79
CA ASN A 859 12.21 -28.25 -11.38
C ASN A 859 12.10 -28.30 -9.84
N PRO A 860 10.97 -27.85 -9.25
CA PRO A 860 10.74 -27.83 -7.80
C PRO A 860 11.05 -29.14 -7.05
N LYS A 861 11.02 -30.31 -7.72
CA LYS A 861 11.37 -31.59 -7.08
C LYS A 861 12.85 -31.67 -6.71
N THR A 862 13.75 -30.92 -7.35
CA THR A 862 15.19 -30.96 -7.03
C THR A 862 15.56 -30.10 -5.83
N CYS A 863 14.70 -29.19 -5.36
CA CYS A 863 14.83 -28.59 -4.03
C CYS A 863 14.84 -29.67 -2.90
N PHE A 864 14.39 -30.91 -3.19
CA PHE A 864 14.34 -32.02 -2.25
C PHE A 864 15.24 -33.22 -2.66
N ASP A 865 16.18 -33.05 -3.61
CA ASP A 865 17.27 -34.02 -3.85
C ASP A 865 18.50 -33.60 -3.02
N PRO A 866 19.03 -34.47 -2.13
CA PRO A 866 20.11 -34.08 -1.21
C PRO A 866 21.39 -33.66 -1.93
N ARG A 867 21.70 -34.18 -3.12
CA ARG A 867 22.91 -33.81 -3.88
C ARG A 867 22.77 -32.40 -4.46
N PHE A 868 21.57 -32.04 -4.92
CA PHE A 868 21.27 -30.67 -5.36
C PHE A 868 21.32 -29.69 -4.18
N VAL A 869 20.77 -30.08 -3.02
CA VAL A 869 20.76 -29.25 -1.80
C VAL A 869 22.18 -29.04 -1.25
N ASN A 870 23.01 -30.11 -1.16
CA ASN A 870 24.44 -29.99 -0.88
C ASN A 870 25.10 -28.98 -1.84
N ALA A 871 24.89 -29.16 -3.16
CA ALA A 871 25.53 -28.34 -4.18
C ALA A 871 25.11 -26.87 -4.14
N ALA A 872 23.89 -26.56 -3.71
CA ALA A 872 23.44 -25.19 -3.46
C ALA A 872 24.04 -24.63 -2.16
N CYS A 873 24.02 -25.41 -1.07
CA CYS A 873 24.55 -25.03 0.24
C CYS A 873 26.05 -24.68 0.18
N VAL A 874 26.91 -25.52 -0.42
CA VAL A 874 28.36 -25.24 -0.55
C VAL A 874 28.69 -24.02 -1.42
N ARG A 875 27.70 -23.37 -2.02
CA ARG A 875 27.85 -22.11 -2.78
C ARG A 875 27.37 -20.89 -1.99
N SER A 876 26.99 -21.08 -0.73
CA SER A 876 26.60 -20.02 0.19
C SER A 876 27.78 -19.58 1.07
N PRO A 877 28.14 -18.28 1.09
CA PRO A 877 29.12 -17.76 2.04
C PRO A 877 28.50 -17.43 3.42
N VAL A 878 27.17 -17.42 3.54
CA VAL A 878 26.45 -17.04 4.77
C VAL A 878 25.30 -18.01 5.00
N HIS A 879 25.41 -18.83 6.04
CA HIS A 879 24.32 -19.69 6.50
C HIS A 879 23.55 -18.97 7.61
N VAL A 880 22.23 -18.96 7.53
CA VAL A 880 21.35 -18.48 8.62
C VAL A 880 20.53 -19.66 9.11
N MET A 881 20.70 -20.07 10.37
CA MET A 881 19.85 -21.08 10.99
C MET A 881 18.92 -20.43 12.00
N LYS A 882 17.61 -20.52 11.74
CA LYS A 882 16.58 -20.16 12.71
C LYS A 882 16.15 -21.41 13.47
N THR A 883 16.22 -21.37 14.80
CA THR A 883 15.67 -22.43 15.66
C THR A 883 14.91 -21.84 16.84
N THR A 884 13.78 -22.49 17.16
CA THR A 884 12.98 -22.22 18.37
C THR A 884 13.05 -23.36 19.39
N ARG A 885 13.85 -24.38 19.12
CA ARG A 885 13.86 -25.67 19.83
C ARG A 885 15.14 -25.99 20.58
N LEU A 886 16.20 -25.19 20.43
CA LEU A 886 17.47 -25.38 21.12
C LEU A 886 17.58 -24.39 22.29
N HIS A 887 18.14 -24.80 23.43
CA HIS A 887 18.43 -23.92 24.56
C HIS A 887 19.82 -23.28 24.43
N MET A 888 20.06 -22.14 25.08
CA MET A 888 21.35 -21.46 25.10
C MET A 888 22.43 -22.35 25.72
N ARG A 889 22.09 -23.14 26.75
CA ARG A 889 23.00 -24.15 27.34
C ARG A 889 23.46 -25.23 26.36
N HIS A 890 22.61 -25.60 25.41
CA HIS A 890 22.96 -26.55 24.34
C HIS A 890 23.79 -25.88 23.25
N LEU A 891 23.42 -24.66 22.84
CA LEU A 891 24.20 -23.88 21.88
C LEU A 891 25.62 -23.58 22.40
N ARG A 892 25.76 -23.38 23.72
CA ARG A 892 27.06 -23.21 24.40
C ARG A 892 27.99 -24.41 24.18
N SER A 893 27.48 -25.62 24.40
CA SER A 893 28.25 -26.85 24.17
C SER A 893 28.56 -27.02 22.68
N TYR A 894 27.55 -26.90 21.81
CA TYR A 894 27.72 -27.08 20.37
C TYR A 894 28.78 -26.14 19.74
N ILE A 895 28.80 -24.87 20.13
CA ILE A 895 29.81 -23.89 19.66
C ILE A 895 31.20 -24.22 20.20
N LYS A 896 31.31 -24.62 21.47
CA LYS A 896 32.59 -25.05 22.07
C LYS A 896 33.18 -26.25 21.34
N ASP A 897 32.32 -27.22 21.00
CA ASP A 897 32.72 -28.49 20.38
C ASP A 897 32.97 -28.36 18.86
N ASN A 898 32.56 -27.23 18.25
CA ASN A 898 32.74 -26.91 16.82
C ASN A 898 33.47 -25.56 16.62
N ALA A 899 34.56 -25.36 17.37
CA ALA A 899 35.38 -24.14 17.29
C ALA A 899 36.03 -23.88 15.91
N ASP A 900 35.98 -24.85 14.99
CA ASP A 900 36.40 -24.70 13.59
C ASP A 900 35.39 -23.90 12.72
N MET A 901 34.18 -23.68 13.23
CA MET A 901 33.12 -22.94 12.53
C MET A 901 33.03 -21.47 12.98
N ASN A 902 33.08 -20.54 12.02
CA ASN A 902 32.81 -19.11 12.24
C ASN A 902 31.33 -18.87 12.58
N PHE A 903 30.99 -18.83 13.88
CA PHE A 903 29.64 -18.54 14.37
C PHE A 903 29.40 -17.06 14.70
N LYS A 904 28.18 -16.61 14.42
CA LYS A 904 27.55 -15.46 15.09
C LYS A 904 26.22 -15.90 15.69
N VAL A 905 25.89 -15.44 16.88
CA VAL A 905 24.62 -15.76 17.56
C VAL A 905 23.78 -14.51 17.72
N VAL A 906 22.55 -14.56 17.19
CA VAL A 906 21.54 -13.51 17.35
C VAL A 906 20.47 -14.06 18.29
N PHE A 907 20.44 -13.56 19.52
CA PHE A 907 19.45 -13.93 20.51
C PHE A 907 18.28 -12.94 20.44
N LEU A 908 17.18 -13.36 19.82
CA LEU A 908 15.97 -12.55 19.71
C LEU A 908 15.14 -12.73 20.98
N THR A 909 14.99 -11.66 21.75
CA THR A 909 14.13 -11.59 22.94
C THR A 909 12.81 -10.91 22.58
N ARG A 910 11.76 -11.15 23.38
CA ARG A 910 10.42 -10.58 23.20
C ARG A 910 9.69 -10.57 24.55
N ASP A 911 8.80 -9.61 24.77
CA ASP A 911 7.90 -9.59 25.93
C ASP A 911 7.14 -10.95 26.08
N PRO A 912 7.27 -11.66 27.22
CA PRO A 912 6.63 -12.96 27.43
C PRO A 912 5.09 -12.89 27.38
N ARG A 913 4.47 -11.77 27.78
CA ARG A 913 3.01 -11.54 27.63
C ARG A 913 2.62 -11.55 26.14
N GLY A 914 3.45 -10.92 25.31
CA GLY A 914 3.36 -10.96 23.85
C GLY A 914 3.55 -12.36 23.25
N ILE A 915 4.48 -13.17 23.80
CA ILE A 915 4.71 -14.55 23.38
C ILE A 915 3.49 -15.43 23.74
N VAL A 916 3.08 -15.49 25.01
CA VAL A 916 1.99 -16.37 25.47
C VAL A 916 0.67 -16.00 24.77
N SER A 917 0.37 -14.70 24.63
CA SER A 917 -0.80 -14.22 23.88
C SER A 917 -0.78 -14.63 22.39
N SER A 918 0.40 -14.82 21.81
CA SER A 918 0.59 -15.30 20.42
C SER A 918 0.64 -16.84 20.31
N ARG A 919 0.82 -17.55 21.43
CA ARG A 919 0.76 -19.01 21.56
C ARG A 919 -0.67 -19.51 21.79
N TRP A 920 -1.43 -18.81 22.64
CA TRP A 920 -2.84 -19.12 22.97
C TRP A 920 -3.79 -19.09 21.77
N SER A 921 -3.45 -18.36 20.70
CA SER A 921 -4.22 -18.29 19.45
C SER A 921 -3.85 -19.36 18.42
N LEU A 922 -3.23 -20.47 18.82
CA LEU A 922 -2.80 -21.57 17.93
C LEU A 922 -3.14 -22.92 18.52
N ASP A 923 -3.94 -23.72 17.80
CA ASP A 923 -4.53 -24.95 18.33
C ASP A 923 -3.49 -25.99 18.80
N TRP A 924 -2.38 -26.14 18.06
CA TRP A 924 -1.29 -27.06 18.41
C TRP A 924 -0.51 -26.67 19.68
N CYS A 925 -0.56 -25.40 20.08
CA CYS A 925 0.16 -24.89 21.24
C CYS A 925 -0.77 -24.65 22.43
N ARG A 926 -2.00 -24.17 22.19
CA ARG A 926 -2.99 -23.76 23.19
C ARG A 926 -3.31 -24.85 24.23
N PHE A 927 -3.36 -26.11 23.80
CA PHE A 927 -3.67 -27.25 24.67
C PHE A 927 -2.43 -28.01 25.16
N SER A 928 -1.24 -27.62 24.72
CA SER A 928 0.03 -28.19 25.18
C SER A 928 0.52 -27.48 26.44
N THR A 929 0.78 -28.23 27.50
CA THR A 929 1.43 -27.72 28.73
C THR A 929 2.85 -27.24 28.45
N ASN A 930 3.56 -27.90 27.55
CA ASN A 930 4.95 -27.61 27.21
C ASN A 930 5.07 -26.32 26.37
N CYS A 931 3.99 -25.93 25.67
CA CYS A 931 3.96 -24.74 24.83
C CYS A 931 3.18 -23.56 25.43
N SER A 932 1.98 -23.77 25.99
CA SER A 932 1.07 -22.66 26.35
C SER A 932 1.34 -21.97 27.69
N LEU A 933 2.08 -22.60 28.61
CA LEU A 933 2.19 -22.16 30.00
C LEU A 933 3.29 -21.09 30.18
N ALA A 934 2.94 -20.00 30.87
CA ALA A 934 3.88 -18.92 31.19
C ALA A 934 5.07 -19.36 32.07
N PRO A 935 4.91 -20.16 33.14
CA PRO A 935 6.04 -20.61 33.96
C PRO A 935 7.09 -21.42 33.19
N VAL A 936 6.66 -22.23 32.20
CA VAL A 936 7.57 -23.01 31.35
C VAL A 936 8.40 -22.08 30.48
N LEU A 937 7.73 -21.14 29.78
CA LEU A 937 8.39 -20.13 28.97
C LEU A 937 9.36 -19.27 29.79
N CYS A 938 8.95 -18.80 30.96
CA CYS A 938 9.72 -17.81 31.72
C CYS A 938 10.91 -18.45 32.44
N ARG A 939 10.82 -19.70 32.93
CA ARG A 939 12.00 -20.47 33.35
C ARG A 939 12.98 -20.69 32.18
N GLU A 940 12.48 -21.11 31.02
CA GLU A 940 13.30 -21.25 29.80
C GLU A 940 13.99 -19.95 29.38
N MET A 941 13.32 -18.81 29.56
CA MET A 941 13.87 -17.48 29.25
C MET A 941 14.93 -17.06 30.25
N ASP A 942 14.77 -17.37 31.54
CA ASP A 942 15.72 -16.99 32.58
C ASP A 942 17.05 -17.74 32.47
N GLU A 943 16.98 -19.08 32.29
CA GLU A 943 18.14 -19.93 32.01
C GLU A 943 18.94 -19.44 30.78
N ASP A 944 18.23 -19.13 29.69
CA ASP A 944 18.85 -18.67 28.45
C ASP A 944 19.42 -17.24 28.58
N LEU A 945 18.77 -16.34 29.33
CA LEU A 945 19.24 -14.98 29.58
C LEU A 945 20.51 -14.96 30.44
N ALA A 946 20.56 -15.75 31.50
CA ALA A 946 21.74 -15.86 32.36
C ALA A 946 22.98 -16.31 31.55
N ILE A 947 22.83 -17.39 30.77
CA ILE A 947 23.91 -17.93 29.93
C ILE A 947 24.26 -17.00 28.77
N PHE A 948 23.28 -16.27 28.22
CA PHE A 948 23.57 -15.29 27.17
C PHE A 948 24.37 -14.10 27.70
N ASN A 949 24.07 -13.61 28.90
CA ASN A 949 24.82 -12.50 29.49
C ASN A 949 26.29 -12.89 29.75
N GLU A 950 26.59 -14.14 30.16
CA GLU A 950 27.97 -14.66 30.19
C GLU A 950 28.69 -14.53 28.84
N PHE A 951 27.99 -14.81 27.74
CA PHE A 951 28.53 -14.74 26.38
C PHE A 951 28.69 -13.33 25.86
N GLU A 952 27.73 -12.44 26.13
CA GLU A 952 27.78 -11.04 25.74
C GLU A 952 28.98 -10.33 26.41
N THR A 953 29.29 -10.68 27.66
CA THR A 953 30.51 -10.21 28.35
C THR A 953 31.80 -10.84 27.81
N ARG A 954 31.83 -12.15 27.53
CA ARG A 954 33.08 -12.87 27.15
C ARG A 954 33.42 -12.81 25.67
N GLN A 955 32.44 -12.70 24.78
CA GLN A 955 32.61 -12.67 23.31
C GLN A 955 31.63 -11.68 22.66
N PRO A 956 31.66 -10.37 23.02
CA PRO A 956 30.72 -9.37 22.51
C PRO A 956 30.75 -9.22 20.99
N SER A 957 31.82 -9.63 20.31
CA SER A 957 31.91 -9.61 18.84
C SER A 957 31.13 -10.74 18.16
N ASN A 958 30.76 -11.81 18.87
CA ASN A 958 30.09 -12.99 18.31
C ASN A 958 28.63 -13.16 18.74
N PHE A 959 28.23 -12.55 19.85
CA PHE A 959 26.88 -12.69 20.43
C PHE A 959 26.20 -11.32 20.49
N ILE A 960 24.96 -11.21 19.98
CA ILE A 960 24.14 -9.99 20.07
C ILE A 960 22.72 -10.29 20.54
N LYS A 961 22.27 -9.52 21.55
CA LYS A 961 20.87 -9.48 22.00
C LYS A 961 20.08 -8.49 21.14
N LEU A 962 18.91 -8.89 20.66
CA LEU A 962 17.99 -8.01 19.94
C LEU A 962 16.57 -8.19 20.49
N ARG A 963 15.87 -7.08 20.76
CA ARG A 963 14.48 -7.10 21.22
C ARG A 963 13.54 -7.04 20.02
N TYR A 964 12.52 -7.88 20.02
CA TYR A 964 11.49 -7.93 18.98
C TYR A 964 10.72 -6.60 18.90
N GLU A 965 10.50 -5.97 20.04
CA GLU A 965 9.84 -4.69 20.23
C GLU A 965 10.56 -3.60 19.44
N ASP A 966 11.85 -3.37 19.72
CA ASP A 966 12.69 -2.37 19.08
C ASP A 966 12.78 -2.61 17.56
N LEU A 967 13.00 -3.87 17.14
CA LEU A 967 13.02 -4.29 15.73
C LEU A 967 11.68 -4.06 15.02
N SER A 968 10.55 -4.11 15.73
CA SER A 968 9.21 -3.95 15.15
C SER A 968 8.74 -2.50 15.13
N LEU A 969 9.22 -1.68 16.07
CA LEU A 969 8.99 -0.23 16.10
C LEU A 969 9.89 0.51 15.09
N ASN A 970 11.18 0.17 15.02
CA ASN A 970 12.18 0.84 14.17
C ASN A 970 12.90 -0.13 13.19
N PRO A 971 12.18 -0.80 12.25
CA PRO A 971 12.74 -1.93 11.50
C PRO A 971 13.96 -1.60 10.63
N GLU A 972 14.05 -0.41 10.03
CA GLU A 972 15.21 -0.03 9.20
C GLU A 972 16.45 0.27 10.05
N HIS A 973 16.29 0.93 11.20
CA HIS A 973 17.41 1.26 12.09
C HIS A 973 18.00 0.00 12.76
N GLU A 974 17.17 -0.80 13.44
CA GLU A 974 17.64 -2.00 14.13
C GLU A 974 18.16 -3.07 13.14
N THR A 975 17.60 -3.16 11.93
CA THR A 975 18.19 -4.03 10.89
C THR A 975 19.54 -3.52 10.42
N GLN A 976 19.72 -2.21 10.19
CA GLN A 976 21.02 -1.64 9.80
C GLN A 976 22.09 -1.90 10.88
N LYS A 977 21.74 -1.69 12.16
CA LYS A 977 22.59 -1.97 13.33
C LYS A 977 22.98 -3.44 13.43
N LEU A 978 22.02 -4.37 13.31
CA LEU A 978 22.28 -5.80 13.27
C LEU A 978 23.14 -6.22 12.07
N PHE A 979 22.90 -5.64 10.89
CA PHE A 979 23.67 -5.97 9.68
C PHE A 979 25.12 -5.48 9.78
N ASN A 980 25.37 -4.34 10.41
CA ASN A 980 26.72 -3.86 10.72
C ASN A 980 27.47 -4.85 11.64
N PHE A 981 26.82 -5.27 12.73
CA PHE A 981 27.36 -6.28 13.66
C PHE A 981 27.65 -7.62 12.97
N LEU A 982 26.74 -8.09 12.12
CA LEU A 982 26.92 -9.33 11.36
C LEU A 982 27.84 -9.17 10.13
N HIS A 983 28.38 -7.97 9.88
CA HIS A 983 29.17 -7.61 8.69
C HIS A 983 28.46 -7.94 7.34
N LEU A 984 27.12 -7.89 7.34
CA LEU A 984 26.28 -8.12 6.17
C LEU A 984 25.96 -6.81 5.45
N PRO A 985 25.98 -6.76 4.10
CA PRO A 985 25.61 -5.55 3.38
C PRO A 985 24.12 -5.26 3.54
N PHE A 986 23.76 -4.06 4.00
CA PHE A 986 22.36 -3.60 4.08
C PHE A 986 21.85 -3.19 2.69
N SER A 987 21.67 -4.20 1.83
CA SER A 987 21.46 -4.01 0.40
C SER A 987 20.07 -3.44 0.05
N PRO A 988 19.87 -2.91 -1.17
CA PRO A 988 18.56 -2.48 -1.65
C PRO A 988 17.48 -3.58 -1.61
N SER A 989 17.88 -4.85 -1.59
CA SER A 989 17.01 -6.01 -1.36
C SER A 989 16.39 -5.95 0.05
N VAL A 990 17.21 -5.70 1.08
CA VAL A 990 16.80 -5.59 2.49
C VAL A 990 15.88 -4.38 2.69
N LYS A 991 16.28 -3.19 2.22
CA LYS A 991 15.44 -1.97 2.29
C LYS A 991 14.08 -2.17 1.62
N LYS A 992 14.05 -2.80 0.43
CA LYS A 992 12.81 -3.12 -0.28
C LYS A 992 11.97 -4.17 0.46
N PHE A 993 12.60 -5.18 1.06
CA PHE A 993 11.89 -6.16 1.89
C PHE A 993 11.19 -5.46 3.05
N LEU A 994 11.92 -4.72 3.88
CA LEU A 994 11.38 -4.01 5.05
C LEU A 994 10.20 -3.12 4.65
N LYS A 995 10.41 -2.15 3.74
CA LYS A 995 9.37 -1.22 3.26
C LYS A 995 8.12 -1.90 2.70
N THR A 996 8.23 -3.15 2.23
CA THR A 996 7.09 -3.93 1.70
C THR A 996 6.57 -5.02 2.63
N HIS A 997 7.12 -5.19 3.83
CA HIS A 997 6.67 -6.21 4.80
C HIS A 997 6.25 -5.63 6.16
N THR A 998 6.67 -4.40 6.51
CA THR A 998 6.39 -3.77 7.82
C THR A 998 5.30 -2.70 7.82
N VAL A 999 4.88 -2.20 6.65
CA VAL A 999 4.04 -0.99 6.55
C VAL A 999 2.56 -1.30 6.24
N SER A 1000 2.28 -2.39 5.51
CA SER A 1000 0.92 -2.74 5.06
C SER A 1000 0.74 -4.27 5.00
N SER A 1001 -0.27 -4.77 5.70
CA SER A 1001 -0.79 -6.13 5.52
C SER A 1001 -1.84 -6.19 4.41
N ARG A 1002 -2.04 -7.39 3.86
CA ARG A 1002 -3.28 -7.71 3.13
C ARG A 1002 -4.25 -8.34 4.11
N LYS A 1003 -5.57 -8.22 3.88
CA LYS A 1003 -6.62 -8.85 4.72
C LYS A 1003 -6.49 -10.38 4.87
N ALA A 1004 -5.73 -11.04 4.01
CA ALA A 1004 -5.36 -12.46 4.12
C ALA A 1004 -4.13 -12.71 5.01
N ASP A 1005 -3.18 -11.78 5.07
CA ASP A 1005 -2.03 -11.81 5.98
C ASP A 1005 -2.48 -11.67 7.43
N ASP A 1006 -3.41 -10.75 7.70
CA ASP A 1006 -3.94 -10.50 9.06
C ASP A 1006 -4.54 -11.77 9.69
N LYS A 1007 -5.34 -12.50 8.90
CA LYS A 1007 -5.98 -13.77 9.30
C LYS A 1007 -5.01 -14.95 9.42
N ASN A 1008 -3.85 -14.90 8.78
CA ASN A 1008 -2.86 -15.96 8.83
C ASN A 1008 -1.88 -15.71 10.00
N PRO A 1009 -1.95 -16.47 11.11
CA PRO A 1009 -1.10 -16.24 12.28
C PRO A 1009 0.40 -16.52 12.03
N TYR A 1010 0.77 -17.04 10.85
CA TYR A 1010 2.15 -17.28 10.42
C TYR A 1010 2.65 -16.31 9.34
N SER A 1011 1.85 -15.33 8.89
CA SER A 1011 2.33 -14.31 7.95
C SER A 1011 3.26 -13.31 8.62
N THR A 1012 4.40 -13.07 7.97
CA THR A 1012 5.44 -12.10 8.34
C THR A 1012 5.29 -10.74 7.67
N ARG A 1013 4.32 -10.57 6.76
CA ARG A 1013 3.91 -9.26 6.23
C ARG A 1013 2.80 -8.69 7.10
N ARG A 1014 3.11 -7.71 7.95
CA ARG A 1014 2.16 -7.06 8.88
C ARG A 1014 2.56 -5.60 9.09
N ASN A 1015 1.65 -4.77 9.62
CA ASN A 1015 2.08 -3.51 10.24
C ASN A 1015 2.90 -3.88 11.49
N SER A 1016 4.23 -3.69 11.47
CA SER A 1016 5.12 -4.25 12.51
C SER A 1016 4.88 -3.61 13.86
N SER A 1017 4.73 -2.29 13.92
CA SER A 1017 4.50 -1.52 15.14
C SER A 1017 3.23 -1.98 15.87
N SER A 1018 2.14 -2.26 15.13
CA SER A 1018 0.88 -2.77 15.70
C SER A 1018 0.99 -4.17 16.35
N MET A 1019 2.00 -4.96 15.97
CA MET A 1019 2.19 -6.33 16.49
C MET A 1019 2.96 -6.38 17.81
N VAL A 1020 3.46 -5.24 18.29
CA VAL A 1020 4.16 -5.09 19.57
C VAL A 1020 3.15 -5.12 20.72
N LEU A 1021 2.29 -4.10 20.80
CA LEU A 1021 1.31 -3.91 21.89
C LEU A 1021 0.03 -4.72 21.69
N GLY A 1022 -0.15 -5.40 20.55
CA GLY A 1022 -1.34 -6.19 20.22
C GLY A 1022 -1.64 -7.40 21.14
N TRP A 1023 -0.92 -7.58 22.26
CA TRP A 1023 -1.35 -8.46 23.36
C TRP A 1023 -2.21 -7.73 24.39
N MET A 1024 -1.99 -6.43 24.61
CA MET A 1024 -2.75 -5.57 25.54
C MET A 1024 -4.22 -5.44 25.13
N GLU A 1025 -4.52 -5.51 23.83
CA GLU A 1025 -5.91 -5.59 23.37
C GLU A 1025 -6.58 -6.95 23.65
N ARG A 1026 -5.80 -8.04 23.65
CA ARG A 1026 -6.33 -9.42 23.60
C ARG A 1026 -6.44 -10.10 24.96
N TYR A 1027 -5.80 -9.55 25.99
CA TYR A 1027 -5.82 -10.08 27.35
C TYR A 1027 -6.60 -9.15 28.28
N THR A 1028 -7.43 -9.74 29.14
CA THR A 1028 -7.97 -9.05 30.33
C THR A 1028 -6.83 -8.71 31.29
N TYR A 1029 -7.01 -7.69 32.15
CA TYR A 1029 -6.11 -7.36 33.25
C TYR A 1029 -5.74 -8.58 34.12
N LYS A 1030 -6.73 -9.39 34.51
CA LYS A 1030 -6.51 -10.67 35.22
C LYS A 1030 -5.54 -11.62 34.51
N LYS A 1031 -5.64 -11.74 33.18
CA LYS A 1031 -4.77 -12.58 32.34
C LYS A 1031 -3.36 -11.98 32.16
N VAL A 1032 -3.23 -10.66 32.22
CA VAL A 1032 -1.93 -9.97 32.25
C VAL A 1032 -1.22 -10.21 33.59
N LEU A 1033 -1.92 -10.02 34.71
CA LEU A 1033 -1.39 -10.31 36.05
C LEU A 1033 -0.97 -11.77 36.20
N GLU A 1034 -1.77 -12.72 35.71
CA GLU A 1034 -1.44 -14.15 35.76
C GLU A 1034 -0.09 -14.43 35.07
N VAL A 1035 0.17 -13.85 33.89
CA VAL A 1035 1.47 -14.01 33.22
C VAL A 1035 2.58 -13.24 33.93
N GLN A 1036 2.33 -12.05 34.45
CA GLN A 1036 3.33 -11.27 35.18
C GLN A 1036 3.83 -12.00 36.44
N SER A 1037 2.93 -12.56 37.25
CA SER A 1037 3.26 -13.29 38.47
C SER A 1037 4.18 -14.51 38.28
N GLN A 1038 4.35 -14.97 37.03
CA GLN A 1038 5.17 -16.13 36.66
C GLN A 1038 6.41 -15.73 35.82
N CYS A 1039 6.60 -14.44 35.56
CA CYS A 1039 7.55 -13.90 34.60
C CYS A 1039 8.18 -12.56 35.03
N GLU A 1040 8.01 -12.15 36.29
CA GLU A 1040 8.38 -10.83 36.80
C GLU A 1040 9.89 -10.56 36.64
N ASP A 1041 10.74 -11.47 37.13
CA ASP A 1041 12.20 -11.43 36.93
C ASP A 1041 12.60 -11.28 35.45
N VAL A 1042 11.92 -12.02 34.57
CA VAL A 1042 12.19 -12.05 33.13
C VAL A 1042 11.74 -10.74 32.45
N LEU A 1043 10.64 -10.15 32.90
CA LEU A 1043 10.17 -8.84 32.44
C LEU A 1043 11.16 -7.74 32.85
N HIS A 1044 11.65 -7.77 34.09
CA HIS A 1044 12.70 -6.86 34.56
C HIS A 1044 14.03 -7.06 33.80
N LYS A 1045 14.52 -8.30 33.66
CA LYS A 1045 15.75 -8.66 32.91
C LYS A 1045 15.68 -8.31 31.41
N LEU A 1046 14.48 -8.03 30.86
CA LEU A 1046 14.24 -7.60 29.48
C LEU A 1046 13.79 -6.14 29.33
N ASN A 1047 13.83 -5.34 30.41
CA ASN A 1047 13.39 -3.95 30.46
C ASN A 1047 11.94 -3.74 29.96
N HIS A 1048 11.01 -4.57 30.42
CA HIS A 1048 9.58 -4.45 30.16
C HIS A 1048 8.82 -4.07 31.44
N SER A 1049 8.16 -2.92 31.43
CA SER A 1049 7.35 -2.46 32.57
C SER A 1049 6.20 -3.43 32.89
N LEU A 1050 5.95 -3.62 34.18
CA LEU A 1050 4.75 -4.31 34.69
C LEU A 1050 3.50 -3.44 34.47
N ILE A 1051 2.37 -4.10 34.28
CA ILE A 1051 1.04 -3.48 34.30
C ILE A 1051 0.48 -3.62 35.72
N THR A 1052 0.19 -2.49 36.36
CA THR A 1052 -0.16 -2.38 37.79
C THR A 1052 -1.59 -1.89 38.05
N SER A 1053 -2.28 -1.35 37.04
CA SER A 1053 -3.71 -1.03 37.12
C SER A 1053 -4.47 -1.51 35.87
N PRO A 1054 -5.81 -1.68 35.95
CA PRO A 1054 -6.64 -2.02 34.80
C PRO A 1054 -6.51 -1.01 33.64
N ASP A 1055 -6.41 0.28 33.98
CA ASP A 1055 -6.52 1.44 33.07
C ASP A 1055 -5.32 1.56 32.12
N GLN A 1056 -4.21 0.90 32.45
CA GLN A 1056 -3.04 0.74 31.60
C GLN A 1056 -3.26 -0.24 30.42
N LEU A 1057 -4.45 -0.85 30.31
CA LEU A 1057 -4.87 -1.69 29.18
C LEU A 1057 -6.03 -1.05 28.41
N PRO A 1058 -6.01 -1.03 27.07
CA PRO A 1058 -7.08 -0.42 26.26
C PRO A 1058 -8.40 -1.19 26.32
N TYR A 1059 -8.39 -2.45 26.78
CA TYR A 1059 -9.58 -3.25 27.06
C TYR A 1059 -9.34 -4.07 28.34
N PRO A 1060 -9.59 -3.52 29.55
CA PRO A 1060 -9.25 -4.20 30.81
C PRO A 1060 -9.99 -5.53 31.01
N ASN A 1061 -11.22 -5.62 30.49
CA ASN A 1061 -12.03 -6.85 30.46
C ASN A 1061 -11.79 -7.71 29.19
N GLY A 1062 -10.75 -7.39 28.41
CA GLY A 1062 -10.45 -7.98 27.11
C GLY A 1062 -11.34 -7.43 25.99
N LYS A 1063 -10.85 -7.44 24.75
CA LYS A 1063 -11.60 -6.92 23.60
C LYS A 1063 -12.94 -7.68 23.42
N PRO A 1064 -14.08 -6.97 23.30
CA PRO A 1064 -15.39 -7.59 23.08
C PRO A 1064 -15.37 -8.54 21.88
N LYS A 1065 -15.89 -9.76 22.08
CA LYS A 1065 -16.09 -10.71 20.97
C LYS A 1065 -17.22 -10.19 20.10
N THR A 1066 -16.93 -9.82 18.86
CA THR A 1066 -17.97 -9.49 17.88
C THR A 1066 -18.83 -10.73 17.61
N VAL A 1067 -20.02 -10.79 18.21
CA VAL A 1067 -20.94 -11.92 18.09
C VAL A 1067 -21.42 -12.00 16.64
N SER A 1068 -20.99 -13.04 15.94
CA SER A 1068 -21.48 -13.36 14.59
C SER A 1068 -22.80 -14.10 14.68
N ILE A 1069 -23.89 -13.35 14.89
CA ILE A 1069 -25.25 -13.89 14.90
C ILE A 1069 -25.53 -14.56 13.54
N PRO A 1070 -25.99 -15.83 13.51
CA PRO A 1070 -26.32 -16.50 12.25
C PRO A 1070 -27.56 -15.85 11.60
N PRO A 1071 -27.61 -15.73 10.26
CA PRO A 1071 -28.70 -15.05 9.57
C PRO A 1071 -29.97 -15.90 9.61
N ASN A 1072 -30.83 -15.66 10.59
CA ASN A 1072 -32.08 -16.39 10.73
C ASN A 1072 -33.07 -16.02 9.60
N LYS A 1073 -33.79 -17.00 9.05
CA LYS A 1073 -34.69 -16.79 7.90
C LYS A 1073 -35.92 -16.00 8.37
N GLY A 1074 -36.22 -14.89 7.70
CA GLY A 1074 -37.14 -13.87 8.22
C GLY A 1074 -38.63 -14.19 8.08
N ARG A 1075 -39.46 -13.31 8.67
CA ARG A 1075 -40.87 -13.14 8.33
C ARG A 1075 -41.12 -11.69 7.92
N VAL A 1076 -42.01 -11.48 6.95
CA VAL A 1076 -42.40 -10.15 6.48
C VAL A 1076 -43.55 -9.65 7.35
N TRP A 1077 -43.42 -8.44 7.88
CA TRP A 1077 -44.53 -7.62 8.35
C TRP A 1077 -44.52 -6.28 7.60
N ARG A 1078 -45.71 -5.74 7.34
CA ARG A 1078 -45.93 -4.45 6.70
C ARG A 1078 -46.27 -3.40 7.77
N PHE A 1079 -45.97 -2.12 7.49
CA PHE A 1079 -46.50 -0.88 8.09
C PHE A 1079 -47.22 -1.01 9.46
N ASN A 1080 -46.85 -0.27 10.50
CA ASN A 1080 -46.97 1.20 10.53
C ASN A 1080 -46.36 1.82 11.82
N LYS A 1081 -46.20 3.15 11.86
CA LYS A 1081 -45.92 4.03 13.03
C LYS A 1081 -44.62 3.80 13.82
N ASN A 1082 -43.71 4.78 13.75
CA ASN A 1082 -42.72 5.03 14.82
C ASN A 1082 -43.43 5.81 15.95
N PRO A 1083 -43.42 5.37 17.23
CA PRO A 1083 -44.07 6.07 18.34
C PRO A 1083 -43.16 7.00 19.18
N ILE A 1084 -41.83 6.93 19.05
CA ILE A 1084 -40.92 7.31 20.15
C ILE A 1084 -40.65 8.83 20.23
N ALA A 1085 -40.87 9.58 19.14
CA ALA A 1085 -40.89 11.05 19.13
C ALA A 1085 -41.97 11.69 20.04
N LYS A 1086 -42.77 10.90 20.78
CA LYS A 1086 -43.85 11.37 21.66
C LYS A 1086 -43.54 11.26 23.16
N LYS A 1087 -42.30 10.97 23.57
CA LYS A 1087 -41.89 10.83 24.99
C LYS A 1087 -41.24 12.09 25.60
N TYR A 1088 -40.63 12.97 24.78
CA TYR A 1088 -39.88 14.15 25.26
C TYR A 1088 -40.74 15.39 25.61
N LEU A 1089 -42.07 15.34 25.45
CA LEU A 1089 -42.96 16.48 25.71
C LEU A 1089 -43.97 16.19 26.83
N SER A 1090 -43.50 16.18 28.08
CA SER A 1090 -44.34 16.20 29.28
C SER A 1090 -43.71 17.00 30.43
N GLY A 1091 -43.35 18.27 30.17
CA GLY A 1091 -42.48 19.10 31.02
C GLY A 1091 -43.11 20.29 31.79
N LYS A 1092 -44.38 20.66 31.50
CA LYS A 1092 -45.15 21.83 32.03
C LYS A 1092 -44.79 23.21 31.43
N LYS A 1093 -45.84 23.87 30.87
CA LYS A 1093 -46.26 25.28 31.08
C LYS A 1093 -45.20 26.40 30.96
N GLU A 1094 -45.36 27.46 30.15
CA GLU A 1094 -46.61 28.15 29.77
C GLU A 1094 -46.70 28.66 28.30
N TYR A 1095 -47.93 28.97 27.88
CA TYR A 1095 -48.36 29.80 26.73
C TYR A 1095 -47.43 30.04 25.52
N GLY A 1096 -47.67 29.30 24.43
CA GLY A 1096 -47.23 29.69 23.08
C GLY A 1096 -47.20 28.50 22.11
N GLN A 1097 -48.23 28.33 21.28
CA GLN A 1097 -48.18 27.38 20.16
C GLN A 1097 -47.40 27.98 19.00
N ASP A 1098 -46.08 27.81 18.98
CA ASP A 1098 -45.28 28.07 17.79
C ASP A 1098 -45.23 26.81 16.90
N LEU A 1099 -45.27 27.00 15.58
CA LEU A 1099 -45.28 25.90 14.58
C LEU A 1099 -43.86 25.51 14.13
N SER A 1100 -42.85 25.96 14.89
CA SER A 1100 -41.43 25.77 14.67
C SER A 1100 -40.95 24.37 15.08
N ASP A 1101 -41.43 23.29 14.43
CA ASP A 1101 -40.81 21.95 14.59
C ASP A 1101 -39.30 22.07 14.34
N TYR A 1102 -38.48 22.00 15.39
CA TYR A 1102 -37.04 22.31 15.33
C TYR A 1102 -36.27 21.26 14.52
N LEU A 1103 -36.05 21.54 13.24
CA LEU A 1103 -35.08 20.83 12.41
C LEU A 1103 -33.69 21.39 12.67
N ASN A 1104 -32.93 20.74 13.56
CA ASN A 1104 -31.51 21.05 13.78
C ASN A 1104 -30.77 21.09 12.43
N ASN A 1105 -30.17 22.24 12.12
CA ASN A 1105 -29.36 22.48 10.93
C ASN A 1105 -28.09 21.66 11.04
N GLN A 1106 -28.13 20.42 10.56
CA GLN A 1106 -26.97 19.53 10.52
C GLN A 1106 -25.85 20.18 9.68
N PRO A 1107 -24.58 20.21 10.18
CA PRO A 1107 -23.44 20.76 9.44
C PRO A 1107 -23.14 19.94 8.19
N MET A 1108 -22.26 20.45 7.33
CA MET A 1108 -21.85 19.71 6.14
C MET A 1108 -21.15 18.38 6.50
N VAL A 1109 -21.89 17.28 6.40
CA VAL A 1109 -21.40 15.90 6.49
C VAL A 1109 -20.31 15.68 5.41
N PHE A 1110 -19.03 15.78 5.77
CA PHE A 1110 -17.94 15.89 4.79
C PHE A 1110 -17.83 14.67 3.87
N VAL A 1111 -17.75 14.97 2.57
CA VAL A 1111 -17.66 14.00 1.48
C VAL A 1111 -16.21 13.89 1.03
N SER A 1112 -15.64 12.69 1.12
CA SER A 1112 -14.28 12.45 0.63
C SER A 1112 -14.22 12.59 -0.89
N ASN A 1113 -13.19 13.29 -1.38
CA ASN A 1113 -12.94 13.50 -2.80
C ASN A 1113 -11.71 12.71 -3.26
N ASN A 1114 -11.81 12.01 -4.39
CA ASN A 1114 -10.69 11.26 -4.98
C ASN A 1114 -9.80 12.12 -5.91
N THR A 1115 -10.16 13.37 -6.21
CA THR A 1115 -9.36 14.27 -7.08
C THR A 1115 -7.96 14.53 -6.56
N ASN A 1116 -7.81 14.71 -5.25
CA ASN A 1116 -6.69 15.41 -4.60
C ASN A 1116 -5.29 14.77 -4.77
N ILE A 1117 -5.19 13.62 -5.46
CA ILE A 1117 -3.95 12.84 -5.59
C ILE A 1117 -3.78 12.13 -6.95
N GLU A 1118 -4.84 11.64 -7.62
CA GLU A 1118 -4.66 10.57 -8.63
C GLU A 1118 -4.33 11.05 -10.05
N VAL A 1119 -4.79 12.24 -10.45
CA VAL A 1119 -4.42 12.82 -11.75
C VAL A 1119 -2.91 13.10 -11.77
N HIS A 1120 -2.39 13.79 -10.75
CA HIS A 1120 -0.96 14.05 -10.60
C HIS A 1120 -0.12 12.77 -10.41
N LYS A 1121 -0.59 11.78 -9.63
CA LYS A 1121 0.16 10.51 -9.46
C LYS A 1121 0.32 9.71 -10.76
N THR A 1122 -0.56 9.90 -11.75
CA THR A 1122 -0.45 9.21 -13.04
C THR A 1122 0.77 9.68 -13.85
N TYR A 1123 1.31 10.88 -13.56
CA TYR A 1123 2.41 11.50 -14.29
C TYR A 1123 3.52 12.04 -13.37
N LYS A 1124 3.92 11.24 -12.36
CA LYS A 1124 5.11 11.50 -11.55
C LYS A 1124 6.40 11.37 -12.38
N VAL A 1125 6.78 12.46 -13.04
CA VAL A 1125 7.99 12.54 -13.87
C VAL A 1125 9.17 13.22 -13.14
N LEU A 1126 8.93 14.25 -12.33
CA LEU A 1126 9.99 15.04 -11.67
C LEU A 1126 10.92 14.21 -10.75
N GLU A 1127 10.39 13.19 -10.07
CA GLU A 1127 11.21 12.26 -9.26
C GLU A 1127 12.28 11.51 -10.07
N SER A 1128 12.11 11.36 -11.39
CA SER A 1128 13.11 10.71 -12.25
C SER A 1128 14.29 11.63 -12.59
N PHE A 1129 14.05 12.94 -12.74
CA PHE A 1129 15.09 13.93 -13.03
C PHE A 1129 16.01 14.19 -11.83
N SER A 1130 15.48 14.16 -10.61
CA SER A 1130 16.25 14.26 -9.36
C SER A 1130 17.39 13.23 -9.24
N SER A 1131 17.31 12.09 -9.96
CA SER A 1131 18.34 11.03 -9.90
C SER A 1131 19.71 11.40 -10.50
N LYS A 1132 19.88 12.62 -11.04
CA LYS A 1132 21.13 13.13 -11.65
C LYS A 1132 21.69 14.41 -11.01
N GLY A 1133 21.81 14.44 -9.68
CA GLY A 1133 22.89 15.19 -9.01
C GLY A 1133 22.82 16.73 -9.01
N THR A 1134 21.76 17.30 -8.42
CA THR A 1134 21.77 18.70 -7.93
C THR A 1134 21.12 18.80 -6.54
N SER A 1135 21.34 19.94 -5.87
CA SER A 1135 21.31 20.07 -4.40
C SER A 1135 19.96 20.46 -3.79
N GLU A 1136 19.80 20.04 -2.53
CA GLU A 1136 19.11 20.62 -1.35
C GLU A 1136 17.71 21.33 -1.47
N ILE A 1137 17.29 21.90 -2.61
CA ILE A 1137 16.02 22.66 -2.73
C ILE A 1137 14.76 21.77 -2.80
N VAL A 1138 14.87 20.56 -3.34
CA VAL A 1138 13.74 19.66 -3.71
C VAL A 1138 12.99 19.10 -2.49
N HIS A 1139 13.34 19.51 -1.26
CA HIS A 1139 12.68 19.08 -0.03
C HIS A 1139 11.45 19.91 0.37
N TYR A 1140 11.19 21.06 -0.26
CA TYR A 1140 9.92 21.77 -0.07
C TYR A 1140 8.78 21.05 -0.82
N PRO A 1141 7.68 20.69 -0.14
CA PRO A 1141 6.54 20.08 -0.81
C PRO A 1141 5.85 21.10 -1.72
N ILE A 1142 5.53 20.69 -2.95
CA ILE A 1142 4.52 21.37 -3.77
C ILE A 1142 3.16 20.84 -3.31
N THR A 1143 2.60 21.53 -2.32
CA THR A 1143 1.26 21.33 -1.74
C THR A 1143 0.50 22.63 -1.80
#